data_AF-A0A7S2LTW3-F1
#
_entry.id   AF-A0A7S2LTW3-F1
#
_cell.length_a   1.000
_cell.length_b   1.000
_cell.length_c   1.000
_cell.angle_alpha   90.00
_cell.angle_beta   90.00
_cell.angle_gamma   90.00
#
_symmetry.space_group_name_H-M   'P 1'
#
loop_
_entity.id
_entity.type
_entity.pdbx_description
1 polymer ?
#
loop_
_entity_poly.entity_id
_entity_poly.type
_entity_poly.pdbx_seq_one_letter_code
_entity_poly.pdbx_strand_id
1 'polypeptide(L)'
;DSSQQHQQSSSDRSLQDSNCISTSYDPLKPLNSPPEVINRVLSHLDAHEYSIQSIIMQSFVNVNRPRTRDSKQWTYADFRNALQYMATTGVTVPPDVARQLNLSNNNRKLTFFMGHANCRDDGWHLGLANVAAFLAQSMTLAIRDDACDELNTEKTTDVWVSWREGAFPMSNSCGQHRADFNSPQLDNDFCEKVYACDVDMDMQMKAEPNHYYTTQQRTPFPPPMKCYPRTVEEPYTGYFDPREGGSVKVSRTRAVPSSIGRTDVEGCCWWGRGALHTRGTCAMGKFNYYFGAKAAQDGRSSRYPAVNFCANPQAVCNSNNPQSKEMRWMLAMFDWIDRVQHYSGNGSGENEADGGWDYIQRSAHFLEDFRKSNFIDMDSKHFIDEIGSVLDQGCPNAPCDMSNPRFVYKAQTRKGNYVSAAKAVGLPVKSSAMRTMETQMDAYKKGIEDVLMRSTSPVDGTSRKSYRYRYFDFMKALKLMADVGVEGSYFYIGQDDQSTAIMTDLKSGIYNVALFLTQAIVNSIRDDGCDEHNTQIVNGRHPVSNSCGQYGISYQDLVCTDESDIGKECPLDPKMSFTAVTKALDHRAPQQFQCAPQSRLPYSGFWDAINMEENNDTAFANQLGRTNVEGCCWWGRGIFRHINRGRCFFGRLNHAIGKRAAVDGRPSLYPDTDFCVNPEAVCSSEDSDELQWVVGMFHWIKAVQSYNEDGWSFMDKLRELPLDDVTDSRFYEILIAVDCIMKTGNHRCDVGVDSIDTLTEVLAVFGDKYEPVVVNAPSASPTLTVMPSASPTRIPTLSPTLEPTGSPTSSSAPSASPNIFDYPSKENINVVVAEIQKNSQDFISTVFPAGSTGELFSFNGFAEVLFDMASGAVDGKYFYVGHGRTTNRNLRKRGMVNIAAFLAHAKTNGFQNSDCDETNVDFLIPDESRRKYPLSNSCGQYGDSYQDERCDVGESFMECPIDPNMVVSAVPGTDDTSYKEPPAFFCGPKAYFPFMGYFEAGTFEIVNDEPFSNRAGRTNVESCCWWGRGSAQVKGVCMYGKLNYYIGARAREDGRKSMFPDIDVRSSS
;
A
#
# COMPACT_ATOMS: atom_id res chain seq x y z
N ASP A 1 -24.00 -1.99 -59.33
CA ASP A 1 -23.41 -0.65 -59.35
C ASP A 1 -23.69 0.08 -58.06
N SER A 2 -22.60 0.57 -57.42
CA SER A 2 -22.42 1.76 -56.56
C SER A 2 -23.58 2.26 -55.68
N SER A 3 -23.42 2.68 -54.42
CA SER A 3 -22.26 3.08 -53.62
C SER A 3 -22.70 3.41 -52.18
N GLN A 4 -21.76 3.35 -51.24
CA GLN A 4 -21.81 3.63 -49.79
C GLN A 4 -22.23 5.07 -49.41
N GLN A 5 -22.78 5.29 -48.19
CA GLN A 5 -22.04 5.85 -47.04
C GLN A 5 -22.92 6.12 -45.79
N HIS A 6 -22.38 5.67 -44.64
CA HIS A 6 -22.44 6.14 -43.24
C HIS A 6 -23.73 6.66 -42.58
N GLN A 7 -24.18 5.90 -41.56
CA GLN A 7 -24.88 6.43 -40.38
C GLN A 7 -24.02 6.21 -39.13
N GLN A 8 -23.73 7.30 -38.42
CA GLN A 8 -23.25 7.30 -37.04
C GLN A 8 -24.41 6.96 -36.10
N SER A 9 -24.21 6.00 -35.19
CA SER A 9 -25.14 5.73 -34.08
C SER A 9 -24.55 6.26 -32.77
N SER A 10 -25.18 7.32 -32.24
CA SER A 10 -25.15 7.67 -30.83
C SER A 10 -26.42 7.11 -30.17
N SER A 11 -26.30 6.16 -29.24
CA SER A 11 -27.26 5.94 -28.15
C SER A 11 -26.80 4.83 -27.22
N ASP A 12 -26.86 5.14 -25.92
CA ASP A 12 -27.06 4.25 -24.77
C ASP A 12 -26.04 3.13 -24.47
N ARG A 13 -25.00 3.53 -23.71
CA ARG A 13 -24.30 2.67 -22.74
C ARG A 13 -24.67 3.05 -21.30
N SER A 14 -25.96 3.11 -20.99
CA SER A 14 -26.44 3.26 -19.62
C SER A 14 -27.42 2.14 -19.28
N LEU A 15 -26.92 0.89 -19.19
CA LEU A 15 -27.61 -0.26 -18.59
C LEU A 15 -26.68 -1.49 -18.65
N GLN A 16 -25.63 -1.56 -17.81
CA GLN A 16 -24.98 -2.84 -17.45
C GLN A 16 -24.08 -2.81 -16.18
N ASP A 17 -24.33 -1.90 -15.22
CA ASP A 17 -23.51 -1.80 -13.98
C ASP A 17 -24.15 -2.44 -12.73
N SER A 18 -25.03 -3.43 -12.88
CA SER A 18 -25.71 -4.07 -11.73
C SER A 18 -25.20 -5.46 -11.35
N ASN A 19 -24.14 -5.98 -11.97
CA ASN A 19 -23.64 -7.35 -11.72
C ASN A 19 -22.14 -7.44 -11.38
N CYS A 20 -21.50 -6.33 -11.03
CA CYS A 20 -20.09 -6.35 -10.68
C CYS A 20 -19.91 -6.70 -9.19
N ILE A 21 -19.75 -7.99 -8.89
CA ILE A 21 -19.53 -8.51 -7.53
C ILE A 21 -18.15 -8.05 -7.03
N SER A 22 -18.11 -7.64 -5.76
CA SER A 22 -16.96 -7.42 -4.88
C SER A 22 -15.68 -8.20 -5.25
N THR A 23 -14.53 -7.55 -5.06
CA THR A 23 -13.15 -8.02 -5.25
C THR A 23 -12.73 -9.22 -4.39
N SER A 24 -13.62 -9.79 -3.56
CA SER A 24 -13.33 -11.00 -2.78
C SER A 24 -13.50 -12.25 -3.65
N TYR A 25 -12.41 -13.01 -3.83
CA TYR A 25 -12.43 -14.35 -4.39
C TYR A 25 -13.47 -15.21 -3.65
N ASP A 26 -14.39 -15.80 -4.41
CA ASP A 26 -15.34 -16.80 -3.91
C ASP A 26 -14.70 -18.18 -4.10
N PRO A 27 -14.24 -18.85 -3.03
CA PRO A 27 -13.58 -20.16 -3.11
C PRO A 27 -14.48 -21.27 -3.66
N LEU A 28 -15.78 -21.00 -3.85
CA LEU A 28 -16.74 -21.95 -4.43
C LEU A 28 -16.91 -21.79 -5.95
N LYS A 29 -16.32 -20.78 -6.60
CA LYS A 29 -16.42 -20.59 -8.05
C LYS A 29 -15.41 -21.44 -8.84
N PRO A 30 -15.78 -21.98 -10.02
CA PRO A 30 -14.85 -22.71 -10.87
C PRO A 30 -13.65 -21.85 -11.31
N LEU A 31 -12.45 -22.44 -11.27
CA LEU A 31 -11.16 -21.90 -11.75
C LEU A 31 -11.11 -21.70 -13.29
N ASN A 32 -12.08 -20.99 -13.86
CA ASN A 32 -12.11 -20.68 -15.29
C ASN A 32 -11.86 -19.20 -15.53
N SER A 33 -10.85 -18.90 -16.36
CA SER A 33 -10.56 -17.55 -16.79
C SER A 33 -11.47 -17.11 -17.94
N PRO A 34 -12.05 -15.90 -17.90
CA PRO A 34 -12.82 -15.38 -19.01
C PRO A 34 -11.97 -15.24 -20.28
N PRO A 35 -12.55 -15.45 -21.49
CA PRO A 35 -11.81 -15.32 -22.75
C PRO A 35 -11.11 -13.98 -22.93
N GLU A 36 -11.72 -12.89 -22.46
CA GLU A 36 -11.15 -11.54 -22.52
C GLU A 36 -9.85 -11.43 -21.70
N VAL A 37 -9.84 -12.00 -20.49
CA VAL A 37 -8.67 -12.06 -19.61
C VAL A 37 -7.58 -12.93 -20.23
N ILE A 38 -7.95 -14.11 -20.76
CA ILE A 38 -7.00 -15.01 -21.43
C ILE A 38 -6.33 -14.29 -22.61
N ASN A 39 -7.12 -13.65 -23.48
CA ASN A 39 -6.60 -12.94 -24.64
C ASN A 39 -5.68 -11.79 -24.21
N ARG A 40 -6.05 -11.03 -23.18
CA ARG A 40 -5.21 -9.95 -22.66
C ARG A 40 -3.86 -10.44 -22.14
N VAL A 41 -3.84 -11.52 -21.37
CA VAL A 41 -2.58 -12.12 -20.89
C VAL A 41 -1.75 -12.63 -22.07
N LEU A 42 -2.34 -13.37 -23.01
CA LEU A 42 -1.60 -13.89 -24.16
C LEU A 42 -1.02 -12.78 -25.03
N SER A 43 -1.81 -11.74 -25.36
CA SER A 43 -1.32 -10.58 -26.11
C SER A 43 -0.21 -9.82 -25.35
N HIS A 44 -0.30 -9.74 -24.02
CA HIS A 44 0.76 -9.14 -23.21
C HIS A 44 2.04 -9.97 -23.27
N LEU A 45 1.96 -11.30 -23.14
CA LEU A 45 3.13 -12.18 -23.28
C LEU A 45 3.74 -12.09 -24.68
N ASP A 46 2.92 -12.00 -25.74
CA ASP A 46 3.39 -11.82 -27.12
C ASP A 46 4.14 -10.49 -27.28
N ALA A 47 3.67 -9.40 -26.65
CA ALA A 47 4.39 -8.13 -26.61
C ALA A 47 5.72 -8.19 -25.82
N HIS A 48 5.89 -9.20 -24.96
CA HIS A 48 7.10 -9.43 -24.15
C HIS A 48 7.91 -10.65 -24.61
N GLU A 49 7.64 -11.19 -25.81
CA GLU A 49 8.31 -12.38 -26.36
C GLU A 49 9.83 -12.25 -26.29
N TYR A 50 10.38 -11.10 -26.70
CA TYR A 50 11.83 -10.87 -26.68
C TYR A 50 12.42 -11.00 -25.26
N SER A 51 11.73 -10.46 -24.26
CA SER A 51 12.16 -10.51 -22.86
C SER A 51 12.08 -11.94 -22.32
N ILE A 52 10.99 -12.65 -22.59
CA ILE A 52 10.82 -14.06 -22.22
C ILE A 52 11.89 -14.93 -22.88
N GLN A 53 12.18 -14.71 -24.16
CA GLN A 53 13.19 -15.48 -24.89
C GLN A 53 14.61 -15.21 -24.38
N SER A 54 14.95 -13.95 -24.12
CA SER A 54 16.29 -13.52 -23.69
C SER A 54 16.59 -13.73 -22.20
N ILE A 55 15.57 -13.84 -21.35
CA ILE A 55 15.74 -14.01 -19.89
C ILE A 55 15.43 -15.44 -19.45
N ILE A 56 14.30 -16.00 -19.92
CA ILE A 56 13.77 -17.30 -19.47
C ILE A 56 14.29 -18.43 -20.35
N MET A 57 14.14 -18.33 -21.68
CA MET A 57 14.46 -19.40 -22.65
C MET A 57 15.97 -19.49 -22.95
N GLN A 58 16.78 -19.34 -21.90
CA GLN A 58 18.24 -19.34 -21.95
C GLN A 58 18.80 -20.52 -21.14
N SER A 59 19.72 -21.26 -21.76
CA SER A 59 20.45 -22.35 -21.12
C SER A 59 21.95 -22.04 -21.00
N PHE A 60 22.61 -22.66 -20.01
CA PHE A 60 24.05 -22.49 -19.83
C PHE A 60 24.84 -23.26 -20.89
N VAL A 61 25.94 -22.66 -21.38
CA VAL A 61 26.81 -23.30 -22.39
C VAL A 61 27.72 -24.40 -21.81
N ASN A 62 28.03 -24.36 -20.52
CA ASN A 62 28.90 -25.35 -19.85
C ASN A 62 28.57 -25.51 -18.36
N VAL A 63 29.14 -26.54 -17.73
CA VAL A 63 28.90 -26.90 -16.31
C VAL A 63 29.35 -25.78 -15.35
N ASN A 64 30.33 -24.97 -15.75
CA ASN A 64 30.86 -23.86 -14.95
C ASN A 64 29.99 -22.59 -15.05
N ARG A 65 28.95 -22.58 -15.89
CA ARG A 65 27.92 -21.53 -16.00
C ARG A 65 28.39 -20.08 -16.25
N PRO A 66 29.48 -19.79 -17.00
CA PRO A 66 29.94 -18.42 -17.19
C PRO A 66 29.14 -17.65 -18.25
N ARG A 67 28.36 -18.35 -19.10
CA ARG A 67 27.59 -17.77 -20.21
C ARG A 67 26.31 -18.55 -20.48
N THR A 68 25.29 -17.85 -20.97
CA THR A 68 24.03 -18.43 -21.46
C THR A 68 23.94 -18.31 -22.98
N ARG A 69 23.00 -19.06 -23.56
CA ARG A 69 22.58 -18.96 -24.95
C ARG A 69 21.10 -19.37 -25.07
N ASP A 70 20.52 -19.15 -26.25
CA ASP A 70 19.18 -19.65 -26.56
C ASP A 70 19.09 -21.16 -26.36
N SER A 71 18.04 -21.58 -25.66
CA SER A 71 17.75 -23.00 -25.49
C SER A 71 17.35 -23.65 -26.81
N LYS A 72 17.82 -24.88 -27.03
CA LYS A 72 17.40 -25.70 -28.17
C LYS A 72 16.13 -26.51 -27.86
N GLN A 73 15.90 -26.79 -26.59
CA GLN A 73 14.81 -27.61 -26.10
C GLN A 73 13.55 -26.80 -25.77
N TRP A 74 13.70 -25.50 -25.50
CA TRP A 74 12.65 -24.62 -24.96
C TRP A 74 12.55 -23.34 -25.78
N THR A 75 11.40 -23.12 -26.43
CA THR A 75 11.13 -21.91 -27.23
C THR A 75 9.87 -21.22 -26.75
N TYR A 76 9.78 -19.89 -26.93
CA TYR A 76 8.57 -19.15 -26.64
C TYR A 76 7.36 -19.66 -27.45
N ALA A 77 7.54 -19.97 -28.74
CA ALA A 77 6.46 -20.46 -29.61
C ALA A 77 5.82 -21.77 -29.08
N ASP A 78 6.64 -22.74 -28.66
CA ASP A 78 6.14 -24.00 -28.10
C ASP A 78 5.41 -23.76 -26.77
N PHE A 79 5.97 -22.91 -25.90
CA PHE A 79 5.36 -22.53 -24.63
C PHE A 79 4.01 -21.83 -24.83
N ARG A 80 3.97 -20.81 -25.69
CA ARG A 80 2.78 -20.00 -25.97
C ARG A 80 1.64 -20.85 -26.54
N ASN A 81 1.95 -21.77 -27.46
CA ASN A 81 0.94 -22.66 -28.04
C ASN A 81 0.35 -23.63 -27.00
N ALA A 82 1.18 -24.23 -26.16
CA ALA A 82 0.73 -25.07 -25.06
C ALA A 82 -0.11 -24.28 -24.04
N LEU A 83 0.33 -23.08 -23.67
CA LEU A 83 -0.37 -22.20 -22.74
C LEU A 83 -1.76 -21.81 -23.26
N GLN A 84 -1.85 -21.39 -24.52
CA GLN A 84 -3.14 -21.07 -25.14
C GLN A 84 -4.08 -22.27 -25.10
N TYR A 85 -3.60 -23.46 -25.44
CA TYR A 85 -4.44 -24.66 -25.41
C TYR A 85 -4.89 -25.00 -23.99
N MET A 86 -3.99 -24.98 -23.01
CA MET A 86 -4.33 -25.30 -21.62
C MET A 86 -5.24 -24.26 -20.97
N ALA A 87 -5.15 -22.98 -21.34
CA ALA A 87 -6.03 -21.93 -20.84
C ALA A 87 -7.43 -21.96 -21.48
N THR A 88 -7.51 -22.23 -22.80
CA THR A 88 -8.79 -22.18 -23.54
C THR A 88 -9.51 -23.53 -23.59
N THR A 89 -8.76 -24.62 -23.76
CA THR A 89 -9.30 -25.97 -24.03
C THR A 89 -9.10 -26.92 -22.87
N GLY A 90 -7.95 -26.93 -22.20
CA GLY A 90 -7.71 -27.74 -20.99
C GLY A 90 -8.09 -29.22 -21.13
N VAL A 91 -8.54 -29.82 -20.03
CA VAL A 91 -9.09 -31.20 -20.00
C VAL A 91 -10.40 -31.25 -19.22
N THR A 92 -11.27 -32.19 -19.55
CA THR A 92 -12.55 -32.40 -18.82
C THR A 92 -12.42 -33.60 -17.91
N VAL A 93 -12.77 -33.42 -16.63
CA VAL A 93 -12.80 -34.51 -15.64
C VAL A 93 -14.09 -35.32 -15.82
N PRO A 94 -14.00 -36.64 -16.07
CA PRO A 94 -15.18 -37.48 -16.22
C PRO A 94 -16.10 -37.47 -14.97
N PRO A 95 -17.43 -37.60 -15.11
CA PRO A 95 -18.36 -37.49 -13.98
C PRO A 95 -18.21 -38.58 -12.90
N ASP A 96 -17.79 -39.78 -13.29
CA ASP A 96 -17.45 -40.89 -12.40
C ASP A 96 -16.24 -40.58 -11.52
N VAL A 97 -15.18 -40.04 -12.14
CA VAL A 97 -14.00 -39.54 -11.45
C VAL A 97 -14.34 -38.35 -10.55
N ALA A 98 -15.14 -37.38 -11.06
CA ALA A 98 -15.51 -36.18 -10.31
C ALA A 98 -16.28 -36.52 -9.02
N ARG A 99 -17.16 -37.54 -9.07
CA ARG A 99 -17.86 -38.06 -7.89
C ARG A 99 -16.91 -38.68 -6.88
N GLN A 100 -15.91 -39.44 -7.33
CA GLN A 100 -14.92 -40.05 -6.45
C GLN A 100 -14.00 -39.01 -5.79
N LEU A 101 -13.82 -37.85 -6.42
CA LEU A 101 -13.06 -36.72 -5.89
C LEU A 101 -13.90 -35.73 -5.06
N ASN A 102 -15.17 -36.05 -4.75
CA ASN A 102 -16.11 -35.15 -4.05
C ASN A 102 -16.21 -33.74 -4.67
N LEU A 103 -16.10 -33.63 -5.99
CA LEU A 103 -16.18 -32.35 -6.69
C LEU A 103 -17.66 -31.98 -6.95
N SER A 104 -18.04 -30.74 -6.63
CA SER A 104 -19.43 -30.25 -6.68
C SER A 104 -20.06 -30.16 -8.07
N ASN A 105 -19.30 -30.39 -9.15
CA ASN A 105 -19.76 -30.23 -10.53
C ASN A 105 -19.42 -31.45 -11.40
N ASN A 106 -20.45 -32.06 -12.01
CA ASN A 106 -20.36 -33.26 -12.86
C ASN A 106 -19.64 -33.04 -14.20
N ASN A 107 -19.16 -31.83 -14.51
CA ASN A 107 -18.53 -31.49 -15.79
C ASN A 107 -17.38 -30.47 -15.59
N ARG A 108 -16.49 -30.74 -14.62
CA ARG A 108 -15.39 -29.83 -14.27
C ARG A 108 -14.31 -29.86 -15.34
N LYS A 109 -13.91 -28.68 -15.79
CA LYS A 109 -12.81 -28.48 -16.74
C LYS A 109 -11.57 -28.03 -15.97
N LEU A 110 -10.43 -28.67 -16.20
CA LEU A 110 -9.13 -28.25 -15.68
C LEU A 110 -8.46 -27.41 -16.75
N THR A 111 -8.38 -26.10 -16.52
CA THR A 111 -7.72 -25.13 -17.39
C THR A 111 -6.60 -24.42 -16.66
N PHE A 112 -5.57 -23.98 -17.39
CA PHE A 112 -4.54 -23.12 -16.83
C PHE A 112 -5.15 -21.78 -16.46
N PHE A 113 -5.14 -21.44 -15.17
CA PHE A 113 -5.75 -20.22 -14.68
C PHE A 113 -4.96 -18.97 -15.10
N MET A 114 -5.62 -18.03 -15.77
CA MET A 114 -5.06 -16.77 -16.29
C MET A 114 -5.62 -15.54 -15.58
N GLY A 115 -6.34 -15.71 -14.46
CA GLY A 115 -7.00 -14.62 -13.73
C GLY A 115 -8.52 -14.61 -13.87
N HIS A 116 -9.18 -13.74 -13.11
CA HIS A 116 -10.62 -13.49 -13.16
C HIS A 116 -10.93 -12.15 -13.80
N ALA A 117 -12.12 -11.98 -14.38
CA ALA A 117 -12.63 -10.65 -14.67
C ALA A 117 -13.06 -9.98 -13.36
N ASN A 118 -12.79 -8.70 -13.23
CA ASN A 118 -13.19 -7.90 -12.09
C ASN A 118 -13.50 -6.46 -12.53
N CYS A 119 -14.10 -5.68 -11.62
CA CYS A 119 -14.59 -4.34 -11.92
C CYS A 119 -13.49 -3.31 -12.23
N ARG A 120 -12.22 -3.68 -12.02
CA ARG A 120 -11.06 -2.84 -12.27
C ARG A 120 -10.28 -3.26 -13.51
N ASP A 121 -10.73 -4.32 -14.19
CA ASP A 121 -10.08 -4.88 -15.37
C ASP A 121 -8.58 -5.18 -15.15
N ASP A 122 -8.22 -5.56 -13.91
CA ASP A 122 -6.82 -5.78 -13.49
C ASP A 122 -6.53 -7.26 -13.15
N GLY A 123 -7.53 -8.14 -13.19
CA GLY A 123 -7.37 -9.55 -12.80
C GLY A 123 -6.46 -10.38 -13.70
N TRP A 124 -6.09 -9.86 -14.87
CA TRP A 124 -5.10 -10.46 -15.77
C TRP A 124 -3.66 -10.41 -15.21
N HIS A 125 -3.33 -9.49 -14.29
CA HIS A 125 -2.03 -9.50 -13.59
C HIS A 125 -1.84 -10.77 -12.75
N LEU A 126 -2.94 -11.39 -12.29
CA LEU A 126 -2.90 -12.68 -11.59
C LEU A 126 -2.51 -13.81 -12.53
N GLY A 127 -2.97 -13.75 -13.77
CA GLY A 127 -2.50 -14.63 -14.84
C GLY A 127 -1.01 -14.50 -15.07
N LEU A 128 -0.49 -13.27 -15.17
CA LEU A 128 0.95 -13.04 -15.33
C LEU A 128 1.77 -13.57 -14.14
N ALA A 129 1.32 -13.34 -12.91
CA ALA A 129 2.00 -13.82 -11.72
C ALA A 129 2.05 -15.36 -11.66
N ASN A 130 0.95 -16.03 -12.01
CA ASN A 130 0.88 -17.49 -12.11
C ASN A 130 1.78 -18.03 -13.22
N VAL A 131 1.79 -17.40 -14.41
CA VAL A 131 2.72 -17.74 -15.50
C VAL A 131 4.18 -17.57 -15.05
N ALA A 132 4.51 -16.47 -14.37
CA ALA A 132 5.84 -16.23 -13.83
C ALA A 132 6.24 -17.31 -12.80
N ALA A 133 5.34 -17.70 -11.91
CA ALA A 133 5.58 -18.74 -10.92
C ALA A 133 5.85 -20.10 -11.59
N PHE A 134 5.04 -20.47 -12.59
CA PHE A 134 5.23 -21.68 -13.39
C PHE A 134 6.58 -21.69 -14.14
N LEU A 135 6.90 -20.59 -14.82
CA LEU A 135 8.16 -20.45 -15.55
C LEU A 135 9.37 -20.46 -14.62
N ALA A 136 9.27 -19.89 -13.42
CA ALA A 136 10.34 -19.92 -12.42
C ALA A 136 10.72 -21.35 -12.00
N GLN A 137 9.70 -22.21 -11.80
CA GLN A 137 9.94 -23.63 -11.51
C GLN A 137 10.55 -24.33 -12.73
N SER A 138 10.03 -24.03 -13.93
CA SER A 138 10.54 -24.61 -15.17
C SER A 138 12.00 -24.23 -15.44
N MET A 139 12.39 -23.00 -15.14
CA MET A 139 13.78 -22.53 -15.20
C MET A 139 14.69 -23.31 -14.26
N THR A 140 14.22 -23.58 -13.04
CA THR A 140 15.01 -24.24 -11.99
C THR A 140 15.28 -25.70 -12.30
N LEU A 141 14.28 -26.38 -12.89
CA LEU A 141 14.31 -27.81 -13.14
C LEU A 141 14.87 -28.15 -14.52
N ALA A 142 14.39 -27.51 -15.58
CA ALA A 142 14.60 -28.00 -16.95
C ALA A 142 15.32 -27.00 -17.88
N ILE A 143 14.95 -25.72 -17.85
CA ILE A 143 15.38 -24.76 -18.90
C ILE A 143 16.86 -24.41 -18.78
N ARG A 144 17.33 -24.10 -17.58
CA ARG A 144 18.72 -23.64 -17.36
C ARG A 144 19.77 -24.70 -17.77
N ASP A 145 19.41 -25.97 -17.63
CA ASP A 145 20.29 -27.10 -17.97
C ASP A 145 20.01 -27.67 -19.40
N ASP A 146 19.12 -27.03 -20.19
CA ASP A 146 18.70 -27.47 -21.54
C ASP A 146 18.29 -28.96 -21.57
N ALA A 147 17.58 -29.41 -20.53
CA ALA A 147 17.36 -30.83 -20.25
C ALA A 147 15.86 -31.16 -20.15
N CYS A 148 15.36 -32.01 -21.05
CA CYS A 148 13.99 -32.51 -21.00
C CYS A 148 13.80 -33.59 -19.94
N ASP A 149 14.71 -34.57 -19.92
CA ASP A 149 14.78 -35.59 -18.89
C ASP A 149 15.58 -35.06 -17.69
N GLU A 150 15.15 -35.45 -16.50
CA GLU A 150 15.85 -35.15 -15.26
C GLU A 150 17.28 -35.70 -15.26
N LEU A 151 18.19 -34.92 -14.67
CA LEU A 151 19.61 -35.27 -14.61
C LEU A 151 19.94 -36.04 -13.33
N ASN A 152 20.90 -36.97 -13.44
CA ASN A 152 21.49 -37.60 -12.28
C ASN A 152 22.41 -36.60 -11.55
N THR A 153 21.88 -35.95 -10.51
CA THR A 153 22.57 -34.86 -9.80
C THR A 153 22.82 -35.16 -8.33
N GLU A 154 22.18 -36.19 -7.77
CA GLU A 154 22.39 -36.57 -6.39
C GLU A 154 23.66 -37.42 -6.22
N LYS A 155 24.51 -36.97 -5.29
CA LYS A 155 25.65 -37.76 -4.82
C LYS A 155 25.29 -38.44 -3.51
N THR A 156 25.69 -39.69 -3.37
CA THR A 156 25.63 -40.41 -2.10
C THR A 156 27.04 -40.72 -1.60
N THR A 157 27.19 -40.74 -0.28
CA THR A 157 28.42 -41.16 0.40
C THR A 157 28.20 -42.55 0.98
N ASP A 158 29.18 -43.42 0.78
CA ASP A 158 29.19 -44.77 1.32
C ASP A 158 30.59 -45.05 1.89
N VAL A 159 30.74 -46.07 2.74
CA VAL A 159 32.00 -46.46 3.40
C VAL A 159 33.15 -46.64 2.41
N TRP A 160 32.84 -46.97 1.15
CA TRP A 160 33.81 -47.23 0.08
C TRP A 160 34.12 -46.02 -0.83
N VAL A 161 33.44 -44.87 -0.63
CA VAL A 161 33.62 -43.64 -1.42
C VAL A 161 33.99 -42.49 -0.47
N SER A 162 35.09 -41.79 -0.74
CA SER A 162 35.61 -40.76 0.17
C SER A 162 34.56 -39.71 0.56
N TRP A 163 34.44 -39.45 1.87
CA TRP A 163 33.45 -38.57 2.50
C TRP A 163 33.37 -37.14 1.96
N ARG A 164 34.43 -36.62 1.30
CA ARG A 164 34.45 -35.23 0.83
C ARG A 164 33.83 -35.02 -0.56
N GLU A 165 33.67 -36.06 -1.39
CA GLU A 165 33.37 -35.86 -2.83
C GLU A 165 32.19 -36.68 -3.37
N GLY A 166 31.83 -37.82 -2.76
CA GLY A 166 30.67 -38.67 -3.09
C GLY A 166 30.70 -39.33 -4.48
N ALA A 167 29.77 -40.26 -4.74
CA ALA A 167 29.56 -40.89 -6.04
C ALA A 167 28.11 -40.67 -6.50
N PHE A 168 27.84 -40.79 -7.80
CA PHE A 168 26.48 -40.71 -8.36
C PHE A 168 25.96 -42.14 -8.65
N PRO A 169 25.08 -42.69 -7.82
CA PRO A 169 24.47 -44.00 -8.10
C PRO A 169 23.73 -44.00 -9.43
N MET A 170 23.82 -45.10 -10.18
CA MET A 170 22.99 -45.27 -11.38
C MET A 170 21.54 -45.60 -11.01
N SER A 171 21.33 -46.17 -9.82
CA SER A 171 20.01 -46.39 -9.20
C SER A 171 19.27 -45.11 -8.83
N ASN A 172 19.90 -43.93 -8.99
CA ASN A 172 19.21 -42.64 -8.96
C ASN A 172 18.11 -42.54 -10.03
N SER A 173 18.12 -43.41 -11.05
CA SER A 173 17.01 -43.55 -12.00
C SER A 173 15.70 -43.98 -11.33
N CYS A 174 15.76 -44.63 -10.16
CA CYS A 174 14.59 -44.99 -9.36
C CYS A 174 14.15 -43.88 -8.40
N GLY A 175 15.01 -42.89 -8.15
CA GLY A 175 14.74 -41.87 -7.14
C GLY A 175 15.97 -41.08 -6.75
N GLN A 176 15.78 -39.78 -6.53
CA GLN A 176 16.81 -38.84 -6.08
C GLN A 176 16.26 -37.96 -4.96
N HIS A 177 17.14 -37.42 -4.10
CA HIS A 177 16.80 -36.50 -3.03
C HIS A 177 15.74 -37.06 -2.08
N ARG A 178 15.85 -38.37 -1.78
CA ARG A 178 14.90 -39.18 -0.99
C ARG A 178 13.51 -39.34 -1.61
N ALA A 179 13.31 -38.89 -2.85
CA ALA A 179 12.08 -39.08 -3.60
C ALA A 179 12.17 -40.40 -4.39
N ASP A 180 11.26 -41.34 -4.12
CA ASP A 180 11.14 -42.63 -4.85
C ASP A 180 10.16 -42.52 -6.01
N PHE A 181 10.63 -42.64 -7.26
CA PHE A 181 9.80 -42.45 -8.46
C PHE A 181 8.85 -43.61 -8.73
N ASN A 182 9.08 -44.76 -8.12
CA ASN A 182 8.22 -45.94 -8.25
C ASN A 182 7.17 -45.98 -7.14
N SER A 183 7.44 -45.32 -6.03
CA SER A 183 6.47 -45.14 -4.96
C SER A 183 5.54 -43.97 -5.29
N PRO A 184 4.24 -44.09 -5.03
CA PRO A 184 3.31 -42.97 -5.03
C PRO A 184 3.76 -42.00 -3.96
N GLN A 185 4.52 -40.99 -4.38
CA GLN A 185 4.87 -39.87 -3.53
C GLN A 185 3.57 -39.13 -3.22
N LEU A 186 3.10 -39.37 -2.00
CA LEU A 186 1.94 -38.79 -1.31
C LEU A 186 0.62 -39.55 -1.48
N ASP A 187 0.09 -39.92 -0.31
CA ASP A 187 -1.23 -40.50 -0.03
C ASP A 187 -2.34 -39.84 -0.87
N ASN A 188 -2.59 -40.42 -2.03
CA ASN A 188 -3.93 -40.47 -2.58
C ASN A 188 -4.08 -41.88 -3.13
N ASP A 189 -4.50 -42.78 -2.23
CA ASP A 189 -4.98 -44.15 -2.50
C ASP A 189 -5.88 -44.23 -3.76
N PHE A 190 -6.47 -43.10 -4.17
CA PHE A 190 -7.19 -42.91 -5.43
C PHE A 190 -6.32 -42.93 -6.70
N CYS A 191 -5.18 -42.22 -6.76
CA CYS A 191 -4.38 -42.18 -7.99
C CYS A 191 -3.80 -43.55 -8.32
N GLU A 192 -3.36 -44.27 -7.30
CA GLU A 192 -2.86 -45.64 -7.40
C GLU A 192 -3.90 -46.59 -7.98
N LYS A 193 -5.18 -46.41 -7.62
CA LYS A 193 -6.27 -47.30 -8.07
C LYS A 193 -6.80 -46.98 -9.47
N VAL A 194 -6.70 -45.72 -9.91
CA VAL A 194 -7.41 -45.24 -11.11
C VAL A 194 -6.49 -44.86 -12.25
N TYR A 195 -5.35 -44.23 -11.97
CA TYR A 195 -4.53 -43.61 -13.00
C TYR A 195 -3.15 -44.23 -13.17
N ALA A 196 -2.55 -44.74 -12.10
CA ALA A 196 -1.15 -45.13 -12.09
C ALA A 196 -0.83 -46.14 -13.20
N CYS A 197 0.29 -45.91 -13.89
CA CYS A 197 0.83 -46.89 -14.81
C CYS A 197 1.34 -48.12 -14.06
N ASP A 198 1.11 -49.31 -14.62
CA ASP A 198 1.72 -50.53 -14.12
C ASP A 198 3.26 -50.46 -14.26
N VAL A 199 3.97 -50.92 -13.23
CA VAL A 199 5.44 -51.00 -13.25
C VAL A 199 5.85 -52.23 -14.04
N ASP A 200 6.36 -52.00 -15.25
CA ASP A 200 6.97 -53.04 -16.09
C ASP A 200 8.45 -53.21 -15.74
N MET A 201 8.79 -54.38 -15.18
CA MET A 201 10.16 -54.74 -14.77
C MET A 201 11.07 -55.00 -15.97
N ASP A 202 10.50 -55.36 -17.13
CA ASP A 202 11.24 -55.62 -18.37
C ASP A 202 11.45 -54.36 -19.21
N MET A 203 10.87 -53.23 -18.80
CA MET A 203 10.98 -51.96 -19.54
C MET A 203 12.44 -51.50 -19.61
N GLN A 204 12.88 -51.21 -20.84
CA GLN A 204 14.22 -50.70 -21.12
C GLN A 204 14.15 -49.31 -21.73
N MET A 205 14.83 -48.36 -21.10
CA MET A 205 14.81 -46.98 -21.53
C MET A 205 16.07 -46.24 -21.11
N LYS A 206 16.39 -45.18 -21.86
CA LYS A 206 17.48 -44.26 -21.57
C LYS A 206 16.96 -42.84 -21.70
N ALA A 207 17.28 -42.00 -20.72
CA ALA A 207 17.00 -40.57 -20.75
C ALA A 207 17.71 -39.90 -21.93
N GLU A 208 17.04 -38.92 -22.54
CA GLU A 208 17.58 -38.11 -23.61
C GLU A 208 18.77 -37.32 -23.06
N PRO A 209 19.95 -37.38 -23.71
CA PRO A 209 21.10 -36.61 -23.26
C PRO A 209 20.80 -35.11 -23.32
N ASN A 210 21.12 -34.40 -22.24
CA ASN A 210 21.17 -32.94 -22.25
C ASN A 210 22.30 -32.42 -23.16
N HIS A 211 22.33 -31.10 -23.33
CA HIS A 211 23.35 -30.47 -24.13
C HIS A 211 24.78 -30.72 -23.64
N TYR A 212 25.02 -30.77 -22.33
CA TYR A 212 26.35 -30.97 -21.74
C TYR A 212 27.03 -32.26 -22.22
N TYR A 213 26.27 -33.32 -22.51
CA TYR A 213 26.83 -34.56 -23.08
C TYR A 213 27.28 -34.43 -24.54
N THR A 214 26.69 -33.49 -25.28
CA THR A 214 26.87 -33.38 -26.74
C THR A 214 28.02 -32.44 -27.14
N THR A 215 28.39 -31.49 -26.26
CA THR A 215 29.55 -30.63 -26.47
C THR A 215 30.76 -31.17 -25.72
N GLN A 216 31.82 -31.50 -26.46
CA GLN A 216 33.12 -31.96 -25.95
C GLN A 216 33.59 -31.14 -24.73
N GLN A 217 33.37 -31.64 -23.51
CA GLN A 217 33.89 -31.02 -22.29
C GLN A 217 34.81 -31.95 -21.53
N ARG A 218 35.90 -31.33 -21.05
CA ARG A 218 37.02 -31.90 -20.29
C ARG A 218 36.63 -32.33 -18.87
N THR A 219 35.36 -32.24 -18.46
CA THR A 219 34.87 -32.58 -17.12
C THR A 219 33.84 -33.72 -17.20
N PRO A 220 34.08 -34.86 -16.52
CA PRO A 220 33.17 -36.00 -16.55
C PRO A 220 31.85 -35.69 -15.81
N PHE A 221 30.72 -35.70 -16.54
CA PHE A 221 29.35 -35.57 -16.01
C PHE A 221 28.68 -36.96 -15.93
N PRO A 222 27.87 -37.28 -14.91
CA PRO A 222 27.22 -38.59 -14.78
C PRO A 222 26.45 -38.94 -16.04
N PRO A 223 26.41 -40.18 -16.54
CA PRO A 223 25.67 -40.51 -17.76
C PRO A 223 24.15 -40.34 -17.60
N PRO A 224 23.38 -40.24 -18.71
CA PRO A 224 21.93 -40.18 -18.65
C PRO A 224 21.34 -41.37 -17.90
N MET A 225 20.22 -41.14 -17.20
CA MET A 225 19.48 -42.17 -16.49
C MET A 225 19.06 -43.32 -17.41
N LYS A 226 18.97 -44.52 -16.85
CA LYS A 226 18.61 -45.74 -17.57
C LYS A 226 17.83 -46.68 -16.66
N CYS A 227 16.93 -47.44 -17.26
CA CYS A 227 16.26 -48.57 -16.64
C CYS A 227 16.37 -49.79 -17.55
N TYR A 228 16.46 -50.97 -16.94
CA TYR A 228 16.51 -52.26 -17.60
C TYR A 228 16.30 -53.38 -16.58
N PRO A 229 15.83 -54.58 -17.01
CA PRO A 229 15.62 -55.71 -16.11
C PRO A 229 16.91 -56.19 -15.45
N ARG A 230 16.79 -56.67 -14.21
CA ARG A 230 17.93 -57.17 -13.43
C ARG A 230 18.31 -58.56 -13.91
N THR A 231 19.61 -58.81 -14.06
CA THR A 231 20.11 -60.15 -14.42
C THR A 231 20.91 -60.75 -13.27
N VAL A 232 21.03 -62.08 -13.26
CA VAL A 232 21.86 -62.82 -12.30
C VAL A 232 23.34 -62.44 -12.44
N GLU A 233 23.77 -62.07 -13.66
CA GLU A 233 25.16 -61.74 -13.96
C GLU A 233 25.55 -60.30 -13.57
N GLU A 234 24.57 -59.39 -13.51
CA GLU A 234 24.72 -57.97 -13.15
C GLU A 234 23.67 -57.56 -12.10
N PRO A 235 23.83 -57.97 -10.83
CA PRO A 235 22.85 -57.72 -9.78
C PRO A 235 22.76 -56.26 -9.33
N TYR A 236 23.68 -55.39 -9.79
CA TYR A 236 23.77 -53.98 -9.41
C TYR A 236 24.08 -53.13 -10.64
N THR A 237 23.51 -51.93 -10.71
CA THR A 237 23.66 -51.00 -11.85
C THR A 237 24.94 -50.17 -11.76
N GLY A 238 25.58 -50.15 -10.60
CA GLY A 238 26.83 -49.43 -10.37
C GLY A 238 26.66 -47.93 -10.07
N TYR A 239 27.78 -47.21 -10.12
CA TYR A 239 27.84 -45.78 -9.84
C TYR A 239 28.86 -45.06 -10.73
N PHE A 240 28.74 -43.75 -10.84
CA PHE A 240 29.66 -42.89 -11.55
C PHE A 240 30.50 -42.08 -10.55
N ASP A 241 31.83 -42.18 -10.68
CA ASP A 241 32.79 -41.32 -9.97
C ASP A 241 33.57 -40.47 -10.99
N PRO A 242 33.46 -39.12 -10.93
CA PRO A 242 34.14 -38.25 -11.87
C PRO A 242 35.68 -38.33 -11.80
N ARG A 243 36.27 -38.87 -10.73
CA ARG A 243 37.74 -38.97 -10.56
C ARG A 243 38.32 -40.22 -11.21
N GLU A 244 37.52 -41.27 -11.33
CA GLU A 244 37.97 -42.58 -11.84
C GLU A 244 37.82 -42.72 -13.37
N GLY A 245 38.10 -41.63 -14.09
CA GLY A 245 38.08 -41.60 -15.55
C GLY A 245 36.68 -41.53 -16.17
N GLY A 246 35.65 -41.12 -15.42
CA GLY A 246 34.31 -40.82 -15.96
C GLY A 246 33.57 -42.02 -16.57
N SER A 247 33.86 -43.24 -16.11
CA SER A 247 33.16 -44.46 -16.50
C SER A 247 32.27 -44.96 -15.36
N VAL A 248 31.12 -45.57 -15.70
CA VAL A 248 30.28 -46.25 -14.71
C VAL A 248 31.04 -47.47 -14.20
N LYS A 249 31.17 -47.60 -12.87
CA LYS A 249 31.76 -48.75 -12.21
C LYS A 249 30.66 -49.72 -11.81
N VAL A 250 30.69 -50.91 -12.37
CA VAL A 250 29.80 -52.02 -12.02
C VAL A 250 30.64 -53.09 -11.31
N SER A 251 30.21 -53.52 -10.12
CA SER A 251 30.88 -54.55 -9.33
C SER A 251 29.85 -55.55 -8.83
N ARG A 252 30.18 -56.85 -8.86
CA ARG A 252 29.33 -57.91 -8.30
C ARG A 252 29.31 -57.96 -6.77
N THR A 253 30.20 -57.22 -6.11
CA THR A 253 30.32 -57.19 -4.65
C THR A 253 30.20 -55.78 -4.06
N ARG A 254 30.10 -54.74 -4.90
CA ARG A 254 30.04 -53.35 -4.45
C ARG A 254 28.85 -52.66 -5.11
N ALA A 255 27.98 -52.09 -4.29
CA ALA A 255 26.89 -51.25 -4.73
C ALA A 255 26.91 -49.96 -3.91
N VAL A 256 26.77 -48.82 -4.58
CA VAL A 256 26.52 -47.55 -3.92
C VAL A 256 25.01 -47.31 -4.05
N PRO A 257 24.23 -47.37 -2.95
CA PRO A 257 22.80 -47.16 -3.03
C PRO A 257 22.46 -45.70 -3.33
N SER A 258 21.29 -45.48 -3.94
CA SER A 258 20.66 -44.17 -4.01
C SER A 258 20.19 -43.72 -2.63
N SER A 259 19.74 -42.48 -2.50
CA SER A 259 19.22 -41.93 -1.23
C SER A 259 18.00 -42.69 -0.67
N ILE A 260 17.34 -43.51 -1.49
CA ILE A 260 16.23 -44.39 -1.10
C ILE A 260 16.65 -45.86 -0.91
N GLY A 261 17.95 -46.15 -0.96
CA GLY A 261 18.49 -47.50 -0.71
C GLY A 261 18.52 -48.43 -1.94
N ARG A 262 18.06 -47.99 -3.12
CA ARG A 262 18.07 -48.81 -4.35
C ARG A 262 19.47 -48.98 -4.90
N THR A 263 19.77 -50.15 -5.46
CA THR A 263 21.07 -50.48 -6.06
C THR A 263 20.98 -51.00 -7.50
N ASP A 264 19.76 -51.23 -7.96
CA ASP A 264 19.37 -51.64 -9.30
C ASP A 264 18.51 -50.53 -9.98
N VAL A 265 18.14 -50.72 -11.24
CA VAL A 265 17.26 -49.83 -12.01
C VAL A 265 16.06 -50.56 -12.62
N GLU A 266 15.73 -51.73 -12.10
CA GLU A 266 14.61 -52.55 -12.56
C GLU A 266 13.28 -51.87 -12.20
N GLY A 267 12.40 -51.73 -13.18
CA GLY A 267 11.13 -51.01 -13.03
C GLY A 267 11.27 -49.49 -12.79
N CYS A 268 12.43 -48.88 -13.05
CA CYS A 268 12.73 -47.48 -12.68
C CYS A 268 12.67 -46.47 -13.84
N CYS A 269 11.78 -46.66 -14.82
CA CYS A 269 11.73 -45.80 -16.02
C CYS A 269 11.00 -44.45 -15.80
N TRP A 270 10.72 -44.07 -14.55
CA TRP A 270 9.77 -43.03 -14.16
C TRP A 270 10.40 -41.73 -13.63
N TRP A 271 11.66 -41.45 -14.00
CA TRP A 271 12.32 -40.18 -13.72
C TRP A 271 11.62 -38.97 -14.35
N GLY A 272 11.97 -37.76 -13.91
CA GLY A 272 11.29 -36.54 -14.31
C GLY A 272 11.41 -36.20 -15.79
N ARG A 273 10.29 -35.74 -16.39
CA ARG A 273 10.21 -35.34 -17.80
C ARG A 273 9.47 -34.01 -18.01
N GLY A 274 9.82 -33.31 -19.07
CA GLY A 274 9.15 -32.05 -19.44
C GLY A 274 9.60 -30.85 -18.61
N ALA A 275 8.89 -29.73 -18.71
CA ALA A 275 9.37 -28.45 -18.17
C ALA A 275 9.43 -28.42 -16.62
N LEU A 276 8.61 -29.20 -15.92
CA LEU A 276 8.65 -29.35 -14.46
C LEU A 276 9.32 -30.64 -13.98
N HIS A 277 9.95 -31.40 -14.89
CA HIS A 277 10.46 -32.74 -14.58
C HIS A 277 9.42 -33.59 -13.83
N THR A 278 8.20 -33.66 -14.35
CA THR A 278 7.08 -34.42 -13.76
C THR A 278 7.44 -35.91 -13.67
N ARG A 279 7.31 -36.50 -12.48
CA ARG A 279 7.85 -37.84 -12.12
C ARG A 279 6.75 -38.83 -11.77
N GLY A 280 7.10 -40.11 -11.86
CA GLY A 280 6.33 -41.21 -11.29
C GLY A 280 5.20 -41.75 -12.16
N THR A 281 4.77 -42.97 -11.79
CA THR A 281 3.74 -43.75 -12.48
C THR A 281 2.37 -43.06 -12.46
N CYS A 282 2.00 -42.44 -11.34
CA CYS A 282 0.73 -41.72 -11.18
C CYS A 282 0.62 -40.52 -12.13
N ALA A 283 1.64 -39.65 -12.19
CA ALA A 283 1.58 -38.45 -13.02
C ALA A 283 1.57 -38.80 -14.52
N MET A 284 2.41 -39.75 -14.93
CA MET A 284 2.43 -40.21 -16.31
C MET A 284 1.14 -40.95 -16.70
N GLY A 285 0.59 -41.71 -15.75
CA GLY A 285 -0.69 -42.39 -15.90
C GLY A 285 -1.85 -41.43 -16.07
N LYS A 286 -1.94 -40.37 -15.25
CA LYS A 286 -2.90 -39.27 -15.45
C LYS A 286 -2.72 -38.62 -16.82
N PHE A 287 -1.49 -38.35 -17.24
CA PHE A 287 -1.23 -37.76 -18.55
C PHE A 287 -1.69 -38.68 -19.70
N ASN A 288 -1.44 -39.99 -19.60
CA ASN A 288 -1.96 -40.97 -20.55
C ASN A 288 -3.49 -41.04 -20.54
N TYR A 289 -4.07 -40.98 -19.35
CA TYR A 289 -5.51 -40.99 -19.16
C TYR A 289 -6.16 -39.79 -19.82
N TYR A 290 -5.61 -38.57 -19.72
CA TYR A 290 -6.25 -37.36 -20.26
C TYR A 290 -5.83 -37.01 -21.69
N PHE A 291 -4.59 -37.28 -22.08
CA PHE A 291 -4.04 -36.81 -23.36
C PHE A 291 -3.55 -37.94 -24.28
N GLY A 292 -3.39 -39.15 -23.77
CA GLY A 292 -2.73 -40.25 -24.48
C GLY A 292 -3.67 -41.26 -25.12
N ALA A 293 -3.12 -42.44 -25.41
CA ALA A 293 -3.84 -43.56 -25.99
C ALA A 293 -4.96 -44.07 -25.07
N LYS A 294 -4.80 -44.00 -23.74
CA LYS A 294 -5.85 -44.41 -22.80
C LYS A 294 -7.10 -43.53 -22.94
N ALA A 295 -6.95 -42.22 -23.10
CA ALA A 295 -8.06 -41.33 -23.41
C ALA A 295 -8.83 -41.77 -24.66
N ALA A 296 -8.09 -42.05 -25.75
CA ALA A 296 -8.68 -42.44 -27.03
C ALA A 296 -9.37 -43.81 -26.97
N GLN A 297 -8.76 -44.79 -26.30
CA GLN A 297 -9.32 -46.13 -26.09
C GLN A 297 -10.64 -46.09 -25.32
N ASP A 298 -10.74 -45.19 -24.33
CA ASP A 298 -11.95 -44.99 -23.54
C ASP A 298 -13.00 -44.10 -24.27
N GLY A 299 -12.76 -43.72 -25.53
CA GLY A 299 -13.68 -42.89 -26.33
C GLY A 299 -13.69 -41.40 -25.94
N ARG A 300 -12.71 -40.93 -25.16
CA ARG A 300 -12.57 -39.53 -24.73
C ARG A 300 -11.69 -38.75 -25.72
N SER A 301 -11.87 -37.42 -25.75
CA SER A 301 -11.01 -36.55 -26.57
C SER A 301 -9.56 -36.66 -26.13
N SER A 302 -8.65 -36.89 -27.08
CA SER A 302 -7.23 -37.12 -26.83
C SER A 302 -6.38 -36.28 -27.78
N ARG A 303 -5.42 -35.52 -27.25
CA ARG A 303 -4.47 -34.73 -28.07
C ARG A 303 -3.42 -35.62 -28.73
N TYR A 304 -3.05 -36.72 -28.06
CA TYR A 304 -2.02 -37.66 -28.48
C TYR A 304 -2.56 -39.10 -28.52
N PRO A 305 -3.57 -39.39 -29.36
CA PRO A 305 -4.31 -40.66 -29.32
C PRO A 305 -3.45 -41.89 -29.66
N ALA A 306 -2.31 -41.70 -30.32
CA ALA A 306 -1.40 -42.78 -30.69
C ALA A 306 -0.30 -43.05 -29.65
N VAL A 307 -0.18 -42.22 -28.61
CA VAL A 307 0.93 -42.29 -27.66
C VAL A 307 0.46 -42.91 -26.36
N ASN A 308 0.96 -44.10 -26.04
CA ASN A 308 0.76 -44.71 -24.72
C ASN A 308 1.91 -44.27 -23.80
N PHE A 309 1.67 -43.25 -22.96
CA PHE A 309 2.69 -42.72 -22.06
C PHE A 309 3.06 -43.68 -20.91
N CYS A 310 2.24 -44.70 -20.62
CA CYS A 310 2.62 -45.75 -19.67
C CYS A 310 3.60 -46.76 -20.29
N ALA A 311 3.44 -47.10 -21.57
CA ALA A 311 4.37 -48.01 -22.25
C ALA A 311 5.62 -47.30 -22.77
N ASN A 312 5.52 -46.01 -23.10
CA ASN A 312 6.63 -45.22 -23.64
C ASN A 312 6.65 -43.80 -23.05
N PRO A 313 7.03 -43.64 -21.77
CA PRO A 313 7.20 -42.31 -21.16
C PRO A 313 8.26 -41.45 -21.89
N GLN A 314 9.22 -42.05 -22.61
CA GLN A 314 10.22 -41.31 -23.39
C GLN A 314 9.60 -40.49 -24.53
N ALA A 315 8.36 -40.75 -24.95
CA ALA A 315 7.69 -39.98 -25.99
C ALA A 315 7.68 -38.47 -25.71
N VAL A 316 7.63 -38.08 -24.43
CA VAL A 316 7.69 -36.68 -24.00
C VAL A 316 9.02 -36.01 -24.34
N CYS A 317 10.14 -36.74 -24.23
CA CYS A 317 11.49 -36.19 -24.40
C CYS A 317 12.20 -36.62 -25.69
N ASN A 318 11.60 -37.49 -26.49
CA ASN A 318 12.14 -37.96 -27.76
C ASN A 318 12.39 -36.80 -28.74
N SER A 319 13.64 -36.41 -28.91
CA SER A 319 14.08 -35.29 -29.76
C SER A 319 13.75 -35.48 -31.24
N ASN A 320 13.53 -36.72 -31.69
CA ASN A 320 13.16 -37.04 -33.06
C ASN A 320 11.65 -36.87 -33.34
N ASN A 321 10.84 -36.65 -32.30
CA ASN A 321 9.42 -36.38 -32.44
C ASN A 321 9.16 -34.86 -32.41
N PRO A 322 8.68 -34.24 -33.52
CA PRO A 322 8.36 -32.82 -33.53
C PRO A 322 7.32 -32.40 -32.47
N GLN A 323 6.40 -33.30 -32.11
CA GLN A 323 5.39 -33.05 -31.08
C GLN A 323 5.97 -33.09 -29.65
N SER A 324 7.19 -33.61 -29.47
CA SER A 324 7.87 -33.70 -28.17
C SER A 324 7.96 -32.33 -27.50
N LYS A 325 8.33 -31.28 -28.24
CA LYS A 325 8.50 -29.93 -27.68
C LYS A 325 7.22 -29.38 -27.05
N GLU A 326 6.08 -29.61 -27.70
CA GLU A 326 4.77 -29.27 -27.17
C GLU A 326 4.40 -30.17 -25.97
N MET A 327 4.59 -31.49 -26.09
CA MET A 327 4.27 -32.46 -25.03
C MET A 327 4.95 -32.11 -23.70
N ARG A 328 6.18 -31.58 -23.74
CA ARG A 328 6.93 -31.16 -22.54
C ARG A 328 6.25 -30.04 -21.76
N TRP A 329 5.67 -29.08 -22.47
CA TRP A 329 4.91 -27.97 -21.88
C TRP A 329 3.52 -28.44 -21.43
N MET A 330 2.86 -29.26 -22.24
CA MET A 330 1.55 -29.82 -21.94
C MET A 330 1.56 -30.67 -20.66
N LEU A 331 2.55 -31.55 -20.50
CA LEU A 331 2.74 -32.35 -19.28
C LEU A 331 2.94 -31.44 -18.06
N ALA A 332 3.84 -30.48 -18.17
CA ALA A 332 4.18 -29.54 -17.10
C ALA A 332 3.00 -28.66 -16.68
N MET A 333 2.26 -28.09 -17.63
CA MET A 333 1.10 -27.25 -17.34
C MET A 333 -0.04 -28.07 -16.73
N PHE A 334 -0.26 -29.29 -17.20
CA PHE A 334 -1.24 -30.18 -16.60
C PHE A 334 -0.87 -30.54 -15.15
N ASP A 335 0.39 -30.88 -14.89
CA ASP A 335 0.90 -31.18 -13.55
C ASP A 335 0.80 -29.96 -12.62
N TRP A 336 1.08 -28.75 -13.13
CA TRP A 336 0.88 -27.49 -12.40
C TRP A 336 -0.59 -27.24 -12.05
N ILE A 337 -1.50 -27.47 -13.00
CA ILE A 337 -2.94 -27.32 -12.78
C ILE A 337 -3.41 -28.31 -11.71
N ASP A 338 -3.06 -29.59 -11.85
CA ASP A 338 -3.50 -30.68 -10.99
C ASP A 338 -2.92 -30.60 -9.58
N ARG A 339 -1.62 -30.29 -9.43
CA ARG A 339 -0.94 -30.28 -8.13
C ARG A 339 -0.92 -28.94 -7.42
N VAL A 340 -0.82 -27.82 -8.16
CA VAL A 340 -0.59 -26.50 -7.57
C VAL A 340 -1.87 -25.66 -7.61
N GLN A 341 -2.45 -25.43 -8.79
CA GLN A 341 -3.64 -24.57 -8.91
C GLN A 341 -4.90 -25.14 -8.24
N HIS A 342 -4.95 -26.47 -8.09
CA HIS A 342 -6.06 -27.18 -7.46
C HIS A 342 -5.74 -27.67 -6.04
N TYR A 343 -4.61 -27.27 -5.47
CA TYR A 343 -4.29 -27.65 -4.10
C TYR A 343 -5.21 -26.94 -3.12
N SER A 344 -5.87 -27.71 -2.26
CA SER A 344 -6.64 -27.23 -1.11
C SER A 344 -6.20 -27.99 0.14
N GLY A 345 -5.43 -27.35 1.02
CA GLY A 345 -5.01 -27.95 2.28
C GLY A 345 -6.01 -27.65 3.40
N ASN A 346 -6.63 -28.70 3.97
CA ASN A 346 -7.36 -28.57 5.24
C ASN A 346 -6.32 -28.30 6.34
N GLY A 347 -6.44 -27.17 7.04
CA GLY A 347 -5.48 -26.77 8.08
C GLY A 347 -5.34 -27.83 9.17
N SER A 348 -4.18 -28.46 9.28
CA SER A 348 -3.81 -29.33 10.40
C SER A 348 -2.49 -28.87 11.02
N GLY A 349 -2.36 -27.56 11.23
CA GLY A 349 -1.23 -26.92 11.92
C GLY A 349 -1.68 -25.64 12.63
N GLU A 350 -0.88 -25.18 13.60
CA GLU A 350 -1.18 -24.15 14.64
C GLU A 350 -1.72 -22.78 14.16
N ASN A 351 -1.99 -22.58 12.87
CA ASN A 351 -2.53 -21.36 12.28
C ASN A 351 -3.95 -21.58 11.72
N GLU A 352 -4.87 -22.11 12.54
CA GLU A 352 -6.30 -22.24 12.19
C GLU A 352 -7.02 -20.88 11.99
N ALA A 353 -6.36 -19.75 12.32
CA ALA A 353 -6.91 -18.40 12.13
C ALA A 353 -6.97 -17.95 10.65
N ASP A 354 -6.32 -18.65 9.71
CA ASP A 354 -6.15 -18.21 8.31
C ASP A 354 -6.93 -19.03 7.25
N GLY A 355 -7.82 -19.96 7.64
CA GLY A 355 -8.79 -20.55 6.68
C GLY A 355 -8.25 -21.59 5.68
N GLY A 356 -7.05 -22.17 5.90
CA GLY A 356 -6.44 -23.19 5.03
C GLY A 356 -5.49 -22.61 3.97
N TRP A 357 -4.75 -23.47 3.25
CA TRP A 357 -3.86 -23.03 2.15
C TRP A 357 -4.51 -23.33 0.80
N ASP A 358 -4.79 -22.27 0.03
CA ASP A 358 -5.29 -22.30 -1.36
C ASP A 358 -4.39 -21.44 -2.24
N TYR A 359 -3.94 -22.00 -3.37
CA TYR A 359 -2.99 -21.33 -4.27
C TYR A 359 -3.54 -20.02 -4.84
N ILE A 360 -4.82 -19.97 -5.18
CA ILE A 360 -5.44 -18.78 -5.80
C ILE A 360 -5.62 -17.68 -4.77
N GLN A 361 -6.03 -18.00 -3.54
CA GLN A 361 -6.08 -17.04 -2.44
C GLN A 361 -4.69 -16.49 -2.13
N ARG A 362 -3.67 -17.36 -2.06
CA ARG A 362 -2.28 -16.93 -1.83
C ARG A 362 -1.77 -16.04 -2.95
N SER A 363 -2.08 -16.38 -4.21
CA SER A 363 -1.72 -15.56 -5.36
C SER A 363 -2.48 -14.23 -5.39
N ALA A 364 -3.74 -14.20 -4.95
CA ALA A 364 -4.53 -12.98 -4.84
C ALA A 364 -4.01 -12.06 -3.72
N HIS A 365 -3.67 -12.59 -2.55
CA HIS A 365 -3.04 -11.81 -1.46
C HIS A 365 -1.68 -11.26 -1.88
N PHE A 366 -0.86 -12.09 -2.54
CA PHE A 366 0.39 -11.65 -3.12
C PHE A 366 0.20 -10.46 -4.08
N LEU A 367 -0.90 -10.42 -4.84
CA LEU A 367 -1.26 -9.27 -5.67
C LEU A 367 -1.86 -8.09 -4.90
N GLU A 368 -2.56 -8.30 -3.78
CA GLU A 368 -2.98 -7.20 -2.91
C GLU A 368 -1.77 -6.45 -2.34
N ASP A 369 -0.70 -7.17 -2.01
CA ASP A 369 0.55 -6.55 -1.59
C ASP A 369 1.30 -5.87 -2.74
N PHE A 370 1.23 -6.44 -3.95
CA PHE A 370 1.62 -5.74 -5.17
C PHE A 370 0.82 -4.44 -5.35
N ARG A 371 -0.50 -4.43 -5.14
CA ARG A 371 -1.33 -3.21 -5.24
C ARG A 371 -0.96 -2.15 -4.19
N LYS A 372 -0.56 -2.55 -2.99
CA LYS A 372 -0.14 -1.62 -1.93
C LYS A 372 1.22 -1.00 -2.21
N SER A 373 2.13 -1.78 -2.79
CA SER A 373 3.54 -1.40 -2.94
C SER A 373 3.97 -1.05 -4.36
N ASN A 374 3.13 -1.33 -5.36
CA ASN A 374 3.43 -1.32 -6.80
C ASN A 374 4.58 -2.24 -7.22
N PHE A 375 5.03 -3.15 -6.34
CA PHE A 375 6.10 -4.09 -6.61
C PHE A 375 5.81 -5.48 -6.04
N ILE A 376 6.36 -6.49 -6.70
CA ILE A 376 6.44 -7.83 -6.13
C ILE A 376 7.51 -7.84 -5.04
N ASP A 377 7.09 -8.02 -3.79
CA ASP A 377 8.01 -8.20 -2.66
C ASP A 377 8.40 -9.68 -2.49
N MET A 378 9.68 -9.95 -2.75
CA MET A 378 10.28 -11.27 -2.62
C MET A 378 10.47 -11.70 -1.15
N ASP A 379 10.36 -10.76 -0.20
CA ASP A 379 10.38 -11.03 1.24
C ASP A 379 9.00 -11.43 1.80
N SER A 380 8.03 -11.72 0.93
CA SER A 380 6.97 -12.69 1.25
C SER A 380 7.63 -14.08 1.35
N LYS A 381 8.41 -14.29 2.41
CA LYS A 381 9.51 -15.28 2.50
C LYS A 381 9.12 -16.73 2.19
N HIS A 382 7.83 -17.05 2.14
CA HIS A 382 7.33 -18.40 1.93
C HIS A 382 6.59 -18.64 0.61
N PHE A 383 6.07 -17.66 -0.15
CA PHE A 383 5.17 -17.98 -1.27
C PHE A 383 5.80 -18.91 -2.34
N ILE A 384 7.01 -18.57 -2.81
CA ILE A 384 7.71 -19.41 -3.80
C ILE A 384 8.24 -20.72 -3.17
N ASP A 385 8.54 -20.72 -1.87
CA ASP A 385 8.94 -21.94 -1.16
C ASP A 385 7.74 -22.87 -0.95
N GLU A 386 6.55 -22.32 -0.68
CA GLU A 386 5.28 -23.03 -0.53
C GLU A 386 4.90 -23.70 -1.84
N ILE A 387 4.96 -22.97 -2.96
CA ILE A 387 4.77 -23.54 -4.31
C ILE A 387 5.79 -24.64 -4.59
N GLY A 388 7.07 -24.38 -4.32
CA GLY A 388 8.13 -25.36 -4.51
C GLY A 388 7.90 -26.61 -3.68
N SER A 389 7.42 -26.45 -2.44
CA SER A 389 7.07 -27.53 -1.54
C SER A 389 5.84 -28.32 -2.00
N VAL A 390 4.79 -27.66 -2.49
CA VAL A 390 3.62 -28.35 -3.08
C VAL A 390 4.05 -29.19 -4.28
N LEU A 391 4.93 -28.66 -5.14
CA LEU A 391 5.42 -29.39 -6.31
C LEU A 391 6.33 -30.57 -5.93
N ASP A 392 7.26 -30.37 -5.00
CA ASP A 392 8.28 -31.37 -4.63
C ASP A 392 7.77 -32.40 -3.60
N GLN A 393 6.82 -32.01 -2.74
CA GLN A 393 6.41 -32.75 -1.54
C GLN A 393 4.90 -32.74 -1.25
N GLY A 394 4.05 -32.13 -2.10
CA GLY A 394 2.59 -32.19 -1.94
C GLY A 394 2.02 -31.51 -0.70
N CYS A 395 2.76 -30.60 -0.07
CA CYS A 395 2.24 -29.71 0.95
C CYS A 395 2.96 -28.36 0.90
N PRO A 396 2.33 -27.26 1.37
CA PRO A 396 2.93 -25.93 1.31
C PRO A 396 4.08 -25.74 2.32
N ASN A 397 4.01 -26.37 3.49
CA ASN A 397 4.99 -26.15 4.55
C ASN A 397 5.96 -27.33 4.64
N ALA A 398 7.08 -27.25 3.91
CA ALA A 398 8.16 -28.22 4.05
C ALA A 398 8.79 -28.16 5.46
N PRO A 399 9.18 -29.30 6.05
CA PRO A 399 9.02 -30.67 5.52
C PRO A 399 7.60 -31.22 5.72
N CYS A 400 7.06 -31.87 4.68
CA CYS A 400 5.70 -32.46 4.75
C CYS A 400 5.64 -33.75 5.57
N ASP A 401 6.75 -34.50 5.59
CA ASP A 401 6.92 -35.69 6.42
C ASP A 401 8.00 -35.42 7.47
N MET A 402 7.57 -35.28 8.72
CA MET A 402 8.47 -35.04 9.85
C MET A 402 9.33 -36.26 10.20
N SER A 403 8.93 -37.47 9.79
CA SER A 403 9.72 -38.68 10.01
C SER A 403 10.93 -38.76 9.07
N ASN A 404 10.81 -38.20 7.87
CA ASN A 404 11.88 -38.10 6.88
C ASN A 404 11.94 -36.69 6.29
N PRO A 405 12.46 -35.69 7.04
CA PRO A 405 12.37 -34.30 6.65
C PRO A 405 13.12 -34.05 5.34
N ARG A 406 12.45 -33.35 4.42
CA ARG A 406 13.00 -32.88 3.14
C ARG A 406 12.79 -31.38 3.01
N PHE A 407 13.85 -30.67 2.63
CA PHE A 407 13.78 -29.25 2.30
C PHE A 407 13.40 -29.07 0.83
N VAL A 408 12.85 -27.89 0.49
CA VAL A 408 12.53 -27.53 -0.90
C VAL A 408 13.81 -27.53 -1.75
N TYR A 409 13.82 -28.31 -2.82
CA TYR A 409 14.99 -28.44 -3.67
C TYR A 409 15.28 -27.11 -4.39
N LYS A 410 16.51 -26.61 -4.27
CA LYS A 410 16.96 -25.34 -4.89
C LYS A 410 16.08 -24.12 -4.55
N ALA A 411 15.52 -24.03 -3.34
CA ALA A 411 14.64 -22.93 -2.89
C ALA A 411 15.12 -21.52 -3.29
N GLN A 412 16.39 -21.18 -3.01
CA GLN A 412 16.96 -19.87 -3.36
C GLN A 412 17.00 -19.62 -4.88
N THR A 413 17.30 -20.65 -5.68
CA THR A 413 17.29 -20.55 -7.13
C THR A 413 15.88 -20.36 -7.67
N ARG A 414 14.86 -21.00 -7.06
CA ARG A 414 13.45 -20.80 -7.43
C ARG A 414 13.02 -19.36 -7.21
N LYS A 415 13.39 -18.75 -6.07
CA LYS A 415 13.14 -17.31 -5.80
C LYS A 415 13.82 -16.40 -6.83
N GLY A 416 15.11 -16.62 -7.13
CA GLY A 416 15.83 -15.83 -8.13
C GLY A 416 15.24 -15.96 -9.54
N ASN A 417 14.82 -17.17 -9.92
CA ASN A 417 14.15 -17.42 -11.19
C ASN A 417 12.75 -16.79 -11.23
N TYR A 418 12.04 -16.67 -10.10
CA TYR A 418 10.76 -15.98 -10.05
C TYR A 418 10.88 -14.48 -10.32
N VAL A 419 11.88 -13.81 -9.74
CA VAL A 419 12.18 -12.40 -10.07
C VAL A 419 12.45 -12.26 -11.57
N SER A 420 13.27 -13.17 -12.12
CA SER A 420 13.62 -13.16 -13.54
C SER A 420 12.39 -13.38 -14.43
N ALA A 421 11.54 -14.34 -14.06
CA ALA A 421 10.32 -14.66 -14.80
C ALA A 421 9.30 -13.52 -14.71
N ALA A 422 9.07 -12.96 -13.53
CA ALA A 422 8.18 -11.83 -13.31
C ALA A 422 8.62 -10.60 -14.13
N LYS A 423 9.91 -10.25 -14.10
CA LYS A 423 10.47 -9.19 -14.96
C LYS A 423 10.26 -9.49 -16.44
N ALA A 424 10.50 -10.73 -16.85
CA ALA A 424 10.40 -11.12 -18.25
C ALA A 424 8.97 -11.04 -18.79
N VAL A 425 7.97 -11.34 -17.95
CA VAL A 425 6.54 -11.23 -18.31
C VAL A 425 5.94 -9.84 -18.04
N GLY A 426 6.76 -8.83 -17.73
CA GLY A 426 6.31 -7.45 -17.57
C GLY A 426 5.76 -7.08 -16.19
N LEU A 427 5.98 -7.90 -15.15
CA LEU A 427 5.59 -7.56 -13.78
C LEU A 427 6.64 -6.68 -13.09
N PRO A 428 6.25 -5.59 -12.39
CA PRO A 428 7.18 -4.77 -11.64
C PRO A 428 7.77 -5.54 -10.44
N VAL A 429 9.07 -5.78 -10.48
CA VAL A 429 9.84 -6.38 -9.38
C VAL A 429 10.84 -5.36 -8.85
N LYS A 430 11.06 -5.32 -7.54
CA LYS A 430 12.11 -4.47 -6.96
C LYS A 430 13.47 -4.83 -7.59
N SER A 431 14.23 -3.87 -8.08
CA SER A 431 15.57 -4.14 -8.62
C SER A 431 16.56 -4.51 -7.51
N SER A 432 17.72 -5.06 -7.88
CA SER A 432 18.78 -5.31 -6.89
C SER A 432 19.31 -4.00 -6.29
N ALA A 433 19.40 -2.94 -7.09
CA ALA A 433 19.81 -1.63 -6.61
C ALA A 433 18.81 -1.08 -5.59
N MET A 434 17.51 -1.21 -5.85
CA MET A 434 16.47 -0.75 -4.92
C MET A 434 16.44 -1.55 -3.62
N ARG A 435 16.67 -2.87 -3.64
CA ARG A 435 16.79 -3.66 -2.40
C ARG A 435 17.95 -3.19 -1.52
N THR A 436 19.10 -2.96 -2.13
CA THR A 436 20.28 -2.46 -1.41
C THR A 436 20.05 -1.03 -0.91
N MET A 437 19.46 -0.17 -1.75
CA MET A 437 19.11 1.20 -1.39
C MET A 437 18.10 1.24 -0.24
N GLU A 438 17.07 0.39 -0.26
CA GLU A 438 16.06 0.29 0.81
C GLU A 438 16.71 -0.08 2.14
N THR A 439 17.57 -1.11 2.14
CA THR A 439 18.33 -1.51 3.34
C THR A 439 19.17 -0.36 3.89
N GLN A 440 19.83 0.39 3.02
CA GLN A 440 20.66 1.51 3.42
C GLN A 440 19.83 2.70 3.91
N MET A 441 18.74 3.04 3.23
CA MET A 441 17.82 4.09 3.65
C MET A 441 17.16 3.76 4.98
N ASP A 442 16.89 2.48 5.28
CA ASP A 442 16.35 2.07 6.58
C ASP A 442 17.36 2.29 7.71
N ALA A 443 18.67 2.12 7.44
CA ALA A 443 19.71 2.47 8.40
C ALA A 443 19.75 3.97 8.70
N TYR A 444 19.40 4.83 7.72
CA TYR A 444 19.30 6.27 7.87
C TYR A 444 17.94 6.76 8.37
N LYS A 445 16.92 5.89 8.40
CA LYS A 445 15.53 6.24 8.68
C LYS A 445 15.37 7.15 9.89
N LYS A 446 16.01 6.82 11.01
CA LYS A 446 15.91 7.63 12.23
C LYS A 446 16.42 9.06 12.01
N GLY A 447 17.58 9.23 11.38
CA GLY A 447 18.13 10.55 11.07
C GLY A 447 17.23 11.31 10.09
N ILE A 448 16.71 10.63 9.07
CA ILE A 448 15.76 11.24 8.12
C ILE A 448 14.49 11.69 8.85
N GLU A 449 13.87 10.86 9.68
CA GLU A 449 12.62 11.19 10.39
C GLU A 449 12.80 12.22 11.50
N ASP A 450 13.89 12.13 12.27
CA ASP A 450 14.08 12.96 13.46
C ASP A 450 14.75 14.30 13.15
N VAL A 451 15.53 14.39 12.06
CA VAL A 451 16.29 15.59 11.66
C VAL A 451 15.74 16.22 10.39
N LEU A 452 15.60 15.46 9.30
CA LEU A 452 15.29 16.02 7.97
C LEU A 452 13.79 16.26 7.75
N MET A 453 12.93 15.37 8.22
CA MET A 453 11.46 15.44 8.03
C MET A 453 10.81 16.31 9.11
N ARG A 454 11.29 17.55 9.25
CA ARG A 454 10.82 18.51 10.24
C ARG A 454 10.32 19.80 9.60
N SER A 455 9.19 20.27 10.10
CA SER A 455 8.63 21.58 9.80
C SER A 455 8.88 22.55 10.94
N THR A 456 9.20 23.79 10.62
CA THR A 456 9.46 24.87 11.57
C THR A 456 8.36 25.91 11.44
N SER A 457 7.71 26.23 12.56
CA SER A 457 6.69 27.27 12.63
C SER A 457 7.34 28.64 12.37
N PRO A 458 6.84 29.43 11.40
CA PRO A 458 7.34 30.76 11.11
C PRO A 458 7.01 31.80 12.20
N VAL A 459 6.09 31.47 13.13
CA VAL A 459 5.64 32.39 14.19
C VAL A 459 6.58 32.38 15.40
N ASP A 460 6.95 31.18 15.86
CA ASP A 460 7.69 30.97 17.11
C ASP A 460 8.99 30.18 16.92
N GLY A 461 9.31 29.76 15.69
CA GLY A 461 10.50 28.97 15.38
C GLY A 461 10.45 27.53 15.89
N THR A 462 9.30 27.05 16.40
CA THR A 462 9.21 25.70 16.96
C THR A 462 9.26 24.65 15.85
N SER A 463 10.15 23.67 16.01
CA SER A 463 10.34 22.59 15.03
C SER A 463 9.60 21.32 15.45
N ARG A 464 8.81 20.75 14.54
CA ARG A 464 7.97 19.55 14.74
C ARG A 464 8.19 18.56 13.61
N LYS A 465 7.83 17.29 13.80
CA LYS A 465 7.82 16.32 12.70
C LYS A 465 6.79 16.78 11.66
N SER A 466 7.16 16.73 10.39
CA SER A 466 6.24 17.02 9.29
C SER A 466 5.07 16.03 9.33
N TYR A 467 3.85 16.53 9.19
CA TYR A 467 2.65 15.68 9.16
C TYR A 467 2.38 15.17 7.75
N ARG A 468 2.92 15.85 6.73
CA ARG A 468 2.69 15.60 5.31
C ARG A 468 3.81 14.79 4.66
N TYR A 469 5.06 15.10 4.98
CA TYR A 469 6.25 14.52 4.40
C TYR A 469 6.85 13.50 5.36
N ARG A 470 6.51 12.23 5.15
CA ARG A 470 6.98 11.11 5.99
C ARG A 470 7.91 10.22 5.20
N TYR A 471 8.86 9.60 5.91
CA TYR A 471 9.84 8.68 5.34
C TYR A 471 9.20 7.53 4.55
N PHE A 472 8.10 6.96 5.06
CA PHE A 472 7.38 5.87 4.38
C PHE A 472 6.89 6.27 2.98
N ASP A 473 6.32 7.47 2.84
CA ASP A 473 5.78 7.95 1.57
C ASP A 473 6.91 8.33 0.59
N PHE A 474 7.99 8.90 1.11
CA PHE A 474 9.23 9.12 0.35
C PHE A 474 9.78 7.81 -0.22
N MET A 475 9.89 6.76 0.59
CA MET A 475 10.39 5.45 0.13
C MET A 475 9.47 4.80 -0.89
N LYS A 476 8.14 4.97 -0.76
CA LYS A 476 7.18 4.50 -1.76
C LYS A 476 7.40 5.20 -3.11
N ALA A 477 7.56 6.52 -3.11
CA ALA A 477 7.85 7.29 -4.31
C ALA A 477 9.22 6.95 -4.91
N LEU A 478 10.26 6.80 -4.08
CA LEU A 478 11.61 6.45 -4.52
C LEU A 478 11.61 5.11 -5.26
N LYS A 479 10.93 4.10 -4.73
CA LYS A 479 10.77 2.80 -5.39
C LYS A 479 10.11 2.94 -6.76
N LEU A 480 8.98 3.64 -6.83
CA LEU A 480 8.27 3.87 -8.10
C LEU A 480 9.17 4.53 -9.14
N MET A 481 9.85 5.60 -8.76
CA MET A 481 10.62 6.40 -9.70
C MET A 481 11.96 5.74 -10.07
N ALA A 482 12.53 4.90 -9.20
CA ALA A 482 13.79 4.21 -9.46
C ALA A 482 13.63 2.90 -10.26
N ASP A 483 12.57 2.12 -10.01
CA ASP A 483 12.39 0.80 -10.62
C ASP A 483 11.34 0.77 -11.75
N VAL A 484 10.30 1.61 -11.70
CA VAL A 484 9.34 1.77 -12.82
C VAL A 484 9.78 2.91 -13.71
N GLY A 485 10.16 4.04 -13.11
CA GLY A 485 10.57 5.23 -13.84
C GLY A 485 9.44 5.86 -14.65
N VAL A 486 9.81 6.79 -15.53
CA VAL A 486 8.90 7.57 -16.37
C VAL A 486 9.50 7.72 -17.76
N GLU A 487 8.77 7.29 -18.78
CA GLU A 487 9.20 7.35 -20.19
C GLU A 487 10.61 6.74 -20.40
N GLY A 488 10.90 5.62 -19.73
CA GLY A 488 12.19 4.92 -19.80
C GLY A 488 13.34 5.59 -19.04
N SER A 489 13.06 6.67 -18.30
CA SER A 489 14.02 7.35 -17.42
C SER A 489 13.74 7.03 -15.96
N TYR A 490 14.77 6.87 -15.14
CA TYR A 490 14.64 6.42 -13.74
C TYR A 490 15.28 7.41 -12.78
N PHE A 491 14.75 7.51 -11.56
CA PHE A 491 15.42 8.20 -10.47
C PHE A 491 16.69 7.42 -10.11
N TYR A 492 17.85 8.06 -10.19
CA TYR A 492 19.12 7.36 -10.03
C TYR A 492 19.42 7.08 -8.55
N ILE A 493 19.53 5.80 -8.22
CA ILE A 493 19.87 5.25 -6.90
C ILE A 493 21.14 4.38 -6.97
N GLY A 494 21.91 4.47 -8.06
CA GLY A 494 23.08 3.62 -8.28
C GLY A 494 22.84 2.38 -9.13
N GLN A 495 21.71 2.33 -9.84
CA GLN A 495 21.49 1.33 -10.88
C GLN A 495 22.38 1.61 -12.10
N ASP A 496 23.09 0.58 -12.58
CA ASP A 496 23.80 0.58 -13.86
C ASP A 496 23.00 -0.20 -14.92
N ASP A 497 23.24 0.08 -16.20
CA ASP A 497 22.65 -0.61 -17.35
C ASP A 497 22.91 -2.14 -17.30
N GLN A 498 23.93 -2.58 -16.54
CA GLN A 498 24.28 -3.98 -16.31
C GLN A 498 23.89 -4.54 -14.93
N SER A 499 22.74 -4.16 -14.36
CA SER A 499 21.98 -4.95 -13.36
C SER A 499 22.63 -5.31 -12.00
N THR A 500 23.90 -4.99 -11.75
CA THR A 500 24.57 -5.13 -10.46
C THR A 500 25.15 -3.79 -10.04
N ALA A 501 24.56 -3.15 -9.02
CA ALA A 501 25.13 -1.95 -8.42
C ALA A 501 26.51 -2.30 -7.84
N ILE A 502 27.57 -1.69 -8.37
CA ILE A 502 28.89 -1.72 -7.73
C ILE A 502 28.83 -0.76 -6.54
N MET A 503 29.62 -1.00 -5.49
CA MET A 503 29.61 -0.19 -4.26
C MET A 503 29.77 1.33 -4.52
N THR A 504 30.54 1.69 -5.55
CA THR A 504 30.70 3.06 -6.06
C THR A 504 29.37 3.66 -6.52
N ASP A 505 28.56 2.91 -7.28
CA ASP A 505 27.32 3.41 -7.88
C ASP A 505 26.25 3.66 -6.83
N LEU A 506 26.14 2.77 -5.83
CA LEU A 506 25.22 2.94 -4.70
C LEU A 506 25.48 4.25 -3.95
N LYS A 507 26.75 4.60 -3.72
CA LYS A 507 27.11 5.82 -3.00
C LYS A 507 26.77 7.08 -3.79
N SER A 508 27.03 7.09 -5.10
CA SER A 508 26.52 8.16 -5.98
C SER A 508 24.99 8.24 -5.96
N GLY A 509 24.29 7.10 -5.87
CA GLY A 509 22.85 7.04 -5.66
C GLY A 509 22.38 7.70 -4.37
N ILE A 510 23.07 7.45 -3.26
CA ILE A 510 22.80 8.10 -1.96
C ILE A 510 23.02 9.61 -2.08
N TYR A 511 24.07 10.06 -2.75
CA TYR A 511 24.33 11.48 -2.96
C TYR A 511 23.25 12.15 -3.82
N ASN A 512 22.72 11.47 -4.84
CA ASN A 512 21.59 11.99 -5.60
C ASN A 512 20.34 12.14 -4.73
N VAL A 513 20.04 11.16 -3.87
CA VAL A 513 18.97 11.24 -2.87
C VAL A 513 19.20 12.39 -1.89
N ALA A 514 20.43 12.61 -1.43
CA ALA A 514 20.79 13.70 -0.53
C ALA A 514 20.57 15.08 -1.17
N LEU A 515 21.01 15.28 -2.41
CA LEU A 515 20.78 16.52 -3.15
C LEU A 515 19.28 16.77 -3.39
N PHE A 516 18.53 15.72 -3.74
CA PHE A 516 17.07 15.80 -3.88
C PHE A 516 16.39 16.19 -2.56
N LEU A 517 16.75 15.54 -1.44
CA LEU A 517 16.17 15.84 -0.13
C LEU A 517 16.55 17.25 0.36
N THR A 518 17.75 17.73 0.04
CA THR A 518 18.16 19.12 0.34
C THR A 518 17.17 20.10 -0.31
N GLN A 519 16.89 19.91 -1.60
CA GLN A 519 15.91 20.74 -2.30
C GLN A 519 14.49 20.57 -1.78
N ALA A 520 14.11 19.35 -1.40
CA ALA A 520 12.79 19.06 -0.86
C ALA A 520 12.55 19.79 0.47
N ILE A 521 13.59 19.87 1.32
CA ILE A 521 13.52 20.55 2.60
C ILE A 521 13.32 22.05 2.42
N VAL A 522 14.14 22.67 1.57
CA VAL A 522 14.08 24.12 1.31
C VAL A 522 12.75 24.50 0.67
N ASN A 523 12.23 23.67 -0.24
CA ASN A 523 11.03 24.02 -1.00
C ASN A 523 9.73 23.74 -0.26
N SER A 524 9.63 22.68 0.55
CA SER A 524 8.32 22.22 1.06
C SER A 524 8.29 21.65 2.46
N ILE A 525 9.32 20.92 2.91
CA ILE A 525 9.26 20.23 4.21
C ILE A 525 9.40 21.24 5.36
N ARG A 526 10.24 22.27 5.20
CA ARG A 526 10.54 23.24 6.26
C ARG A 526 9.29 23.97 6.78
N ASP A 527 8.26 24.15 5.98
CA ASP A 527 6.98 24.78 6.39
C ASP A 527 5.75 23.90 6.14
N ASP A 528 5.96 22.60 5.86
CA ASP A 528 4.92 21.57 5.68
C ASP A 528 3.86 21.84 4.58
N GLY A 529 4.20 22.71 3.62
CA GLY A 529 3.28 23.14 2.56
C GLY A 529 3.39 22.30 1.29
N CYS A 530 2.25 21.92 0.72
CA CYS A 530 2.17 21.24 -0.57
C CYS A 530 1.96 22.20 -1.74
N ASP A 531 1.22 23.28 -1.48
CA ASP A 531 0.84 24.31 -2.43
C ASP A 531 1.73 25.52 -2.23
N GLU A 532 2.07 26.18 -3.34
CA GLU A 532 2.73 27.47 -3.30
C GLU A 532 1.95 28.48 -2.45
N HIS A 533 2.66 29.19 -1.57
CA HIS A 533 2.07 30.20 -0.71
C HIS A 533 2.00 31.58 -1.39
N ASN A 534 0.99 32.37 -1.03
CA ASN A 534 0.88 33.75 -1.45
C ASN A 534 1.86 34.62 -0.63
N THR A 535 3.02 34.90 -1.19
CA THR A 535 4.10 35.63 -0.52
C THR A 535 4.36 36.99 -1.14
N GLN A 536 3.92 37.23 -2.38
CA GLN A 536 4.19 38.49 -3.06
C GLN A 536 3.32 39.63 -2.55
N ILE A 537 3.99 40.75 -2.21
CA ILE A 537 3.35 42.01 -1.84
C ILE A 537 3.34 42.97 -3.04
N VAL A 538 2.18 43.56 -3.33
CA VAL A 538 1.98 44.62 -4.33
C VAL A 538 1.33 45.80 -3.64
N ASN A 539 1.97 46.98 -3.71
CA ASN A 539 1.50 48.21 -3.03
C ASN A 539 1.15 48.00 -1.54
N GLY A 540 1.97 47.21 -0.83
CA GLY A 540 1.80 46.94 0.60
C GLY A 540 0.73 45.91 0.98
N ARG A 541 0.12 45.23 0.00
CA ARG A 541 -0.93 44.20 0.22
C ARG A 541 -0.61 42.92 -0.52
N HIS A 542 -1.22 41.79 -0.14
CA HIS A 542 -1.11 40.51 -0.86
C HIS A 542 -2.33 40.30 -1.77
N PRO A 543 -2.23 40.51 -3.09
CA PRO A 543 -3.32 40.25 -4.02
C PRO A 543 -3.81 38.81 -3.94
N VAL A 544 -5.13 38.60 -3.98
CA VAL A 544 -5.73 37.27 -4.15
C VAL A 544 -5.43 36.72 -5.56
N SER A 545 -5.33 37.60 -6.56
CA SER A 545 -4.94 37.28 -7.94
C SER A 545 -3.48 36.83 -8.10
N ASN A 546 -2.70 36.78 -7.02
CA ASN A 546 -1.40 36.09 -7.02
C ASN A 546 -1.53 34.59 -7.32
N SER A 547 -2.74 34.00 -7.19
CA SER A 547 -2.99 32.63 -7.66
C SER A 547 -2.78 32.46 -9.18
N CYS A 548 -2.88 33.54 -9.96
CA CYS A 548 -2.58 33.57 -11.39
C CYS A 548 -1.09 33.69 -11.71
N GLY A 549 -0.26 33.94 -10.69
CA GLY A 549 1.12 34.32 -10.90
C GLY A 549 1.70 35.21 -9.81
N GLN A 550 2.94 34.94 -9.43
CA GLN A 550 3.75 35.78 -8.54
C GLN A 550 5.06 36.18 -9.19
N TYR A 551 5.64 37.29 -8.74
CA TYR A 551 6.98 37.78 -9.14
C TYR A 551 7.14 37.97 -10.66
N GLY A 552 6.08 38.40 -11.33
CA GLY A 552 6.07 38.64 -12.77
C GLY A 552 5.87 37.38 -13.62
N ILE A 553 5.67 36.22 -13.01
CA ILE A 553 5.40 34.95 -13.70
C ILE A 553 3.89 34.78 -13.87
N SER A 554 3.41 34.47 -15.07
CA SER A 554 1.99 34.16 -15.34
C SER A 554 1.79 32.65 -15.46
N TYR A 555 1.20 31.99 -14.46
CA TYR A 555 1.14 30.52 -14.42
C TYR A 555 0.34 29.91 -15.58
N GLN A 556 -0.77 30.53 -15.95
CA GLN A 556 -1.58 30.16 -17.12
C GLN A 556 -0.85 30.37 -18.45
N ASP A 557 0.20 31.20 -18.52
CA ASP A 557 0.93 31.44 -19.77
C ASP A 557 2.21 30.60 -19.86
N LEU A 558 2.52 29.80 -18.83
CA LEU A 558 3.59 28.81 -18.85
C LEU A 558 3.20 27.60 -19.73
N VAL A 559 3.32 27.77 -21.05
CA VAL A 559 3.16 26.73 -22.07
C VAL A 559 4.49 26.08 -22.43
N CYS A 560 4.46 24.91 -23.09
CA CYS A 560 5.69 24.21 -23.43
C CYS A 560 6.38 24.88 -24.62
N THR A 561 7.66 25.23 -24.44
CA THR A 561 8.48 25.91 -25.45
C THR A 561 9.47 24.98 -26.14
N ASP A 562 9.84 23.88 -25.49
CA ASP A 562 10.79 22.91 -26.04
C ASP A 562 10.12 22.10 -27.15
N GLU A 563 10.78 21.94 -28.30
CA GLU A 563 10.19 21.32 -29.50
C GLU A 563 9.60 19.92 -29.24
N SER A 564 10.23 19.14 -28.35
CA SER A 564 9.79 17.79 -27.98
C SER A 564 8.56 17.77 -27.06
N ASP A 565 8.19 18.91 -26.47
CA ASP A 565 7.14 19.07 -25.48
C ASP A 565 5.96 19.95 -25.95
N ILE A 566 6.10 20.65 -27.09
CA ILE A 566 4.99 21.43 -27.68
C ILE A 566 3.75 20.54 -27.88
N GLY A 567 2.59 21.01 -27.39
CA GLY A 567 1.32 20.27 -27.44
C GLY A 567 1.12 19.29 -26.29
N LYS A 568 2.04 19.26 -25.32
CA LYS A 568 1.86 18.53 -24.05
C LYS A 568 1.17 19.37 -22.99
N GLU A 569 1.21 20.70 -23.08
CA GLU A 569 0.61 21.60 -22.10
C GLU A 569 -0.89 21.37 -21.91
N CYS A 570 -1.37 21.56 -20.69
CA CYS A 570 -2.79 21.45 -20.41
C CYS A 570 -3.60 22.57 -21.11
N PRO A 571 -4.83 22.28 -21.57
CA PRO A 571 -5.73 23.32 -22.06
C PRO A 571 -6.08 24.29 -20.93
N LEU A 572 -6.24 25.57 -21.27
CA LEU A 572 -6.74 26.56 -20.32
C LEU A 572 -8.26 26.39 -20.18
N ASP A 573 -8.73 26.08 -18.97
CA ASP A 573 -10.15 26.00 -18.66
C ASP A 573 -10.57 27.12 -17.69
N PRO A 574 -11.33 28.12 -18.15
CA PRO A 574 -11.83 29.19 -17.30
C PRO A 574 -12.91 28.72 -16.30
N LYS A 575 -13.45 27.50 -16.49
CA LYS A 575 -14.48 26.95 -15.61
C LYS A 575 -13.93 26.24 -14.38
N MET A 576 -12.62 25.99 -14.32
CA MET A 576 -12.00 25.34 -13.17
C MET A 576 -12.19 26.16 -11.89
N SER A 577 -12.42 25.46 -10.79
CA SER A 577 -12.52 26.06 -9.47
C SER A 577 -11.87 25.14 -8.43
N PHE A 578 -10.83 25.66 -7.79
CA PHE A 578 -10.07 24.97 -6.76
C PHE A 578 -9.64 25.95 -5.70
N THR A 579 -9.40 25.42 -4.52
CA THR A 579 -8.75 26.10 -3.41
C THR A 579 -7.59 25.21 -2.99
N ALA A 580 -6.40 25.79 -2.87
CA ALA A 580 -5.20 25.08 -2.40
C ALA A 580 -5.47 24.43 -1.03
N VAL A 581 -4.87 23.26 -0.80
CA VAL A 581 -5.03 22.49 0.44
C VAL A 581 -4.21 23.09 1.58
N THR A 582 -3.10 23.74 1.26
CA THR A 582 -2.16 24.28 2.24
C THR A 582 -1.99 25.79 2.15
N LYS A 583 -1.74 26.40 3.31
CA LYS A 583 -1.26 27.77 3.47
C LYS A 583 -0.10 27.79 4.45
N ALA A 584 0.65 28.90 4.47
CA ALA A 584 1.75 29.06 5.40
C ALA A 584 1.27 28.88 6.86
N LEU A 585 2.11 28.26 7.70
CA LEU A 585 1.84 27.99 9.11
C LEU A 585 1.93 29.26 10.00
N ASP A 586 1.39 30.38 9.53
CA ASP A 586 1.19 31.62 10.30
C ASP A 586 -0.29 32.01 10.19
N HIS A 587 -0.94 32.26 11.32
CA HIS A 587 -2.33 32.70 11.37
C HIS A 587 -2.55 34.06 10.68
N ARG A 588 -1.50 34.88 10.54
CA ARG A 588 -1.54 36.16 9.81
C ARG A 588 -1.19 36.03 8.33
N ALA A 589 -0.75 34.85 7.89
CA ALA A 589 -0.44 34.62 6.49
C ALA A 589 -1.69 34.77 5.62
N PRO A 590 -1.53 35.18 4.35
CA PRO A 590 -2.63 35.21 3.41
C PRO A 590 -3.35 33.87 3.30
N GLN A 591 -4.63 33.92 2.93
CA GLN A 591 -5.38 32.71 2.63
C GLN A 591 -4.74 31.93 1.49
N GLN A 592 -5.01 30.63 1.50
CA GLN A 592 -4.62 29.68 0.45
C GLN A 592 -5.09 30.15 -0.93
N PHE A 593 -4.30 29.85 -1.96
CA PHE A 593 -4.65 30.23 -3.32
C PHE A 593 -6.01 29.66 -3.74
N GLN A 594 -6.71 30.44 -4.55
CA GLN A 594 -7.99 30.04 -5.12
C GLN A 594 -8.09 30.44 -6.58
N CYS A 595 -8.82 29.64 -7.34
CA CYS A 595 -9.27 29.95 -8.70
C CYS A 595 -10.77 29.65 -8.82
N ALA A 596 -11.45 30.43 -9.64
CA ALA A 596 -12.86 30.24 -9.94
C ALA A 596 -13.24 30.99 -11.23
N PRO A 597 -14.37 30.62 -11.87
CA PRO A 597 -14.90 31.37 -13.01
C PRO A 597 -15.30 32.79 -12.60
N GLN A 598 -15.27 33.75 -13.54
CA GLN A 598 -15.73 35.12 -13.26
C GLN A 598 -17.19 35.19 -12.82
N SER A 599 -18.03 34.23 -13.23
CA SER A 599 -19.42 34.14 -12.76
C SER A 599 -19.56 33.87 -11.26
N ARG A 600 -18.53 33.31 -10.62
CA ARG A 600 -18.49 33.03 -9.17
C ARG A 600 -17.67 34.09 -8.43
N LEU A 601 -16.54 34.52 -8.99
CA LEU A 601 -15.68 35.58 -8.46
C LEU A 601 -15.37 36.61 -9.56
N PRO A 602 -16.23 37.64 -9.77
CA PRO A 602 -16.08 38.60 -10.87
C PRO A 602 -14.79 39.40 -10.82
N TYR A 603 -14.33 39.70 -9.61
CA TYR A 603 -13.04 40.28 -9.31
C TYR A 603 -12.53 39.75 -7.97
N SER A 604 -11.24 39.91 -7.72
CA SER A 604 -10.54 39.48 -6.52
C SER A 604 -9.88 40.71 -5.89
N GLY A 605 -9.94 40.80 -4.57
CA GLY A 605 -9.24 41.85 -3.84
C GLY A 605 -7.90 41.39 -3.29
N PHE A 606 -7.66 41.65 -2.01
CA PHE A 606 -6.38 41.41 -1.35
C PHE A 606 -6.57 40.90 0.08
N TRP A 607 -5.55 40.25 0.62
CA TRP A 607 -5.49 39.91 2.04
C TRP A 607 -5.05 41.12 2.87
N ASP A 608 -5.89 41.50 3.83
CA ASP A 608 -5.58 42.51 4.84
C ASP A 608 -4.93 41.84 6.05
N ALA A 609 -3.60 41.93 6.15
CA ALA A 609 -2.84 41.32 7.23
C ALA A 609 -3.09 41.96 8.61
N ILE A 610 -3.66 43.17 8.68
CA ILE A 610 -3.99 43.85 9.94
C ILE A 610 -5.29 43.27 10.49
N ASN A 611 -6.31 43.18 9.63
CA ASN A 611 -7.64 42.69 10.01
C ASN A 611 -7.76 41.15 9.91
N MET A 612 -6.73 40.48 9.37
CA MET A 612 -6.70 39.03 9.13
C MET A 612 -7.90 38.53 8.30
N GLU A 613 -8.30 39.32 7.31
CA GLU A 613 -9.43 39.03 6.43
C GLU A 613 -9.10 39.29 4.96
N GLU A 614 -9.81 38.59 4.07
CA GLU A 614 -9.75 38.85 2.65
C GLU A 614 -10.74 39.98 2.30
N ASN A 615 -10.23 41.14 1.88
CA ASN A 615 -11.07 42.24 1.43
C ASN A 615 -11.35 42.06 -0.06
N ASN A 616 -12.62 41.81 -0.40
CA ASN A 616 -13.12 41.70 -1.78
C ASN A 616 -14.06 42.85 -2.17
N ASP A 617 -14.03 43.97 -1.46
CA ASP A 617 -14.87 45.14 -1.79
C ASP A 617 -14.31 45.91 -2.99
N THR A 618 -12.99 45.84 -3.18
CA THR A 618 -12.29 46.54 -4.25
C THR A 618 -11.43 45.58 -5.05
N ALA A 619 -11.55 45.65 -6.38
CA ALA A 619 -10.67 44.92 -7.28
C ALA A 619 -9.22 45.33 -7.05
N PHE A 620 -8.35 44.37 -6.76
CA PHE A 620 -6.94 44.61 -6.49
C PHE A 620 -6.07 43.81 -7.45
N ALA A 621 -5.17 44.52 -8.13
CA ALA A 621 -4.34 43.93 -9.16
C ALA A 621 -3.09 43.27 -8.57
N ASN A 622 -2.72 42.09 -9.08
CA ASN A 622 -1.37 41.57 -8.89
C ASN A 622 -0.35 42.35 -9.74
N GLN A 623 0.92 41.96 -9.67
CA GLN A 623 2.00 42.62 -10.45
C GLN A 623 1.76 42.58 -11.96
N LEU A 624 1.00 41.60 -12.46
CA LEU A 624 0.64 41.44 -13.87
C LEU A 624 -0.61 42.25 -14.28
N GLY A 625 -1.20 43.01 -13.36
CA GLY A 625 -2.42 43.77 -13.62
C GLY A 625 -3.71 42.95 -13.53
N ARG A 626 -3.66 41.67 -13.11
CA ARG A 626 -4.85 40.80 -13.01
C ARG A 626 -5.64 41.10 -11.74
N THR A 627 -6.94 41.26 -11.89
CA THR A 627 -7.90 41.54 -10.81
C THR A 627 -8.97 40.45 -10.65
N ASN A 628 -8.77 39.27 -11.24
CA ASN A 628 -9.63 38.10 -11.07
C ASN A 628 -8.77 36.83 -11.10
N VAL A 629 -9.39 35.69 -10.75
CA VAL A 629 -8.72 34.38 -10.62
C VAL A 629 -9.21 33.33 -11.62
N GLU A 630 -9.79 33.78 -12.74
CA GLU A 630 -10.30 32.89 -13.79
C GLU A 630 -9.15 32.29 -14.61
N GLY A 631 -9.18 30.96 -14.76
CA GLY A 631 -8.13 30.20 -15.44
C GLY A 631 -6.81 30.09 -14.66
N CYS A 632 -6.79 30.47 -13.38
CA CYS A 632 -5.57 30.61 -12.57
C CYS A 632 -5.22 29.40 -11.69
N CYS A 633 -5.71 28.20 -12.01
CA CYS A 633 -5.55 27.02 -11.15
C CYS A 633 -4.14 26.36 -11.17
N TRP A 634 -3.14 27.06 -11.72
CA TRP A 634 -1.84 26.49 -12.13
C TRP A 634 -0.67 26.89 -11.24
N TRP A 635 -0.92 27.29 -9.99
CA TRP A 635 0.12 27.49 -8.97
C TRP A 635 0.89 26.19 -8.69
N GLY A 636 2.05 26.32 -8.06
CA GLY A 636 2.92 25.17 -7.88
C GLY A 636 2.53 24.23 -6.76
N ARG A 637 2.80 22.93 -6.97
CA ARG A 637 2.36 21.84 -6.08
C ARG A 637 3.41 20.74 -5.87
N GLY A 638 3.29 20.03 -4.76
CA GLY A 638 4.15 18.89 -4.40
C GLY A 638 5.48 19.34 -3.80
N ILE A 639 6.44 18.42 -3.70
CA ILE A 639 7.67 18.64 -2.93
C ILE A 639 8.58 19.77 -3.48
N PHE A 640 8.45 20.13 -4.75
CA PHE A 640 9.10 21.30 -5.37
C PHE A 640 8.07 22.35 -5.81
N ARG A 641 7.14 22.71 -4.93
CA ARG A 641 6.04 23.65 -5.23
C ARG A 641 6.47 25.02 -5.77
N HIS A 642 7.69 25.49 -5.51
CA HIS A 642 8.16 26.74 -6.13
C HIS A 642 8.62 26.55 -7.59
N ILE A 643 8.67 25.33 -8.10
CA ILE A 643 9.15 25.00 -9.45
C ILE A 643 8.06 24.29 -10.27
N ASN A 644 7.30 23.39 -9.64
CA ASN A 644 6.31 22.52 -10.26
C ASN A 644 4.98 23.24 -10.52
N ARG A 645 4.97 24.20 -11.46
CA ARG A 645 3.83 25.08 -11.75
C ARG A 645 3.59 25.28 -13.24
N GLY A 646 2.41 25.77 -13.58
CA GLY A 646 2.04 26.12 -14.94
C GLY A 646 1.51 24.97 -15.80
N ARG A 647 0.84 25.33 -16.89
CA ARG A 647 0.15 24.38 -17.78
C ARG A 647 1.08 23.39 -18.45
N CYS A 648 2.31 23.80 -18.78
CA CYS A 648 3.29 22.88 -19.36
C CYS A 648 3.69 21.78 -18.38
N PHE A 649 3.98 22.12 -17.12
CA PHE A 649 4.41 21.15 -16.13
C PHE A 649 3.37 20.06 -15.91
N PHE A 650 2.14 20.46 -15.55
CA PHE A 650 1.05 19.50 -15.33
C PHE A 650 0.66 18.76 -16.62
N GLY A 651 0.82 19.39 -17.78
CA GLY A 651 0.61 18.77 -19.08
C GLY A 651 1.60 17.64 -19.37
N ARG A 652 2.89 17.89 -19.15
CA ARG A 652 3.95 16.88 -19.24
C ARG A 652 3.77 15.78 -18.21
N LEU A 653 3.38 16.12 -16.99
CA LEU A 653 3.07 15.14 -15.94
C LEU A 653 1.90 14.23 -16.35
N ASN A 654 0.80 14.81 -16.85
CA ASN A 654 -0.37 14.06 -17.31
C ASN A 654 -0.03 13.19 -18.52
N HIS A 655 0.74 13.75 -19.45
CA HIS A 655 1.28 13.02 -20.58
C HIS A 655 2.12 11.84 -20.09
N ALA A 656 3.02 12.01 -19.13
CA ALA A 656 4.01 10.99 -18.80
C ALA A 656 3.49 9.91 -17.84
N ILE A 657 2.68 10.28 -16.84
CA ILE A 657 2.28 9.37 -15.74
C ILE A 657 0.81 9.45 -15.34
N GLY A 658 0.00 10.27 -16.01
CA GLY A 658 -1.41 10.49 -15.69
C GLY A 658 -2.37 9.79 -16.64
N LYS A 659 -3.62 10.26 -16.66
CA LYS A 659 -4.69 9.73 -17.51
C LYS A 659 -4.37 9.80 -18.99
N ARG A 660 -3.68 10.86 -19.45
CA ARG A 660 -3.26 10.98 -20.86
C ARG A 660 -2.30 9.86 -21.26
N ALA A 661 -1.35 9.47 -20.40
CA ALA A 661 -0.49 8.30 -20.65
C ALA A 661 -1.30 7.03 -20.89
N ALA A 662 -2.27 6.76 -20.02
CA ALA A 662 -3.11 5.56 -20.09
C ALA A 662 -3.99 5.52 -21.35
N VAL A 663 -4.63 6.65 -21.70
CA VAL A 663 -5.48 6.77 -22.90
C VAL A 663 -4.66 6.56 -24.18
N ASP A 664 -3.42 7.04 -24.22
CA ASP A 664 -2.51 6.86 -25.34
C ASP A 664 -1.89 5.45 -25.41
N GLY A 665 -2.26 4.54 -24.51
CA GLY A 665 -1.74 3.17 -24.44
C GLY A 665 -0.31 3.07 -23.88
N ARG A 666 0.20 4.12 -23.23
CA ARG A 666 1.52 4.14 -22.58
C ARG A 666 1.41 3.70 -21.13
N PRO A 667 2.47 3.14 -20.53
CA PRO A 667 2.50 2.87 -19.09
C PRO A 667 2.23 4.13 -18.29
N SER A 668 1.35 4.04 -17.30
CA SER A 668 0.95 5.17 -16.46
C SER A 668 0.97 4.76 -14.99
N LEU A 669 1.64 5.56 -14.15
CA LEU A 669 1.66 5.33 -12.69
C LEU A 669 0.32 5.70 -12.04
N TYR A 670 -0.39 6.68 -12.61
CA TYR A 670 -1.67 7.18 -12.11
C TYR A 670 -2.69 7.24 -13.26
N PRO A 671 -3.13 6.07 -13.77
CA PRO A 671 -3.98 5.98 -14.97
C PRO A 671 -5.33 6.68 -14.83
N ASP A 672 -5.82 6.83 -13.60
CA ASP A 672 -7.12 7.43 -13.30
C ASP A 672 -7.04 8.93 -13.00
N THR A 673 -5.82 9.46 -12.80
CA THR A 673 -5.61 10.86 -12.40
C THR A 673 -5.35 11.74 -13.61
N ASP A 674 -6.30 12.62 -13.91
CA ASP A 674 -6.13 13.64 -14.94
C ASP A 674 -5.57 14.93 -14.33
N PHE A 675 -4.26 15.10 -14.39
CA PHE A 675 -3.59 16.29 -13.84
C PHE A 675 -3.93 17.58 -14.58
N CYS A 676 -4.49 17.50 -15.79
CA CYS A 676 -4.97 18.68 -16.49
C CYS A 676 -6.37 19.11 -16.05
N VAL A 677 -7.21 18.18 -15.58
CA VAL A 677 -8.54 18.51 -15.06
C VAL A 677 -8.51 18.78 -13.55
N ASN A 678 -7.68 18.04 -12.82
CA ASN A 678 -7.52 18.14 -11.38
C ASN A 678 -6.04 18.24 -10.99
N PRO A 679 -5.39 19.40 -11.21
CA PRO A 679 -4.00 19.60 -10.74
C PRO A 679 -3.90 19.52 -9.21
N GLU A 680 -5.00 19.79 -8.48
CA GLU A 680 -5.09 19.68 -7.02
C GLU A 680 -4.98 18.23 -6.53
N ALA A 681 -5.08 17.23 -7.41
CA ALA A 681 -4.89 15.82 -7.07
C ALA A 681 -3.52 15.57 -6.41
N VAL A 682 -2.49 16.35 -6.75
CA VAL A 682 -1.15 16.25 -6.14
C VAL A 682 -1.22 16.43 -4.62
N CYS A 683 -2.07 17.33 -4.11
CA CYS A 683 -2.13 17.68 -2.69
C CYS A 683 -3.39 17.14 -1.97
N SER A 684 -4.40 16.68 -2.72
CA SER A 684 -5.72 16.31 -2.17
C SER A 684 -6.22 14.90 -2.47
N SER A 685 -5.60 14.17 -3.42
CA SER A 685 -6.07 12.84 -3.83
C SER A 685 -5.79 11.76 -2.78
N GLU A 686 -6.32 10.54 -2.99
CA GLU A 686 -6.03 9.40 -2.12
C GLU A 686 -4.55 8.97 -2.17
N ASP A 687 -3.87 9.24 -3.28
CA ASP A 687 -2.45 8.95 -3.53
C ASP A 687 -1.54 10.14 -3.19
N SER A 688 -2.10 11.22 -2.61
CA SER A 688 -1.36 12.47 -2.37
C SER A 688 -0.07 12.25 -1.56
N ASP A 689 -0.07 11.28 -0.64
CA ASP A 689 1.06 11.03 0.25
C ASP A 689 2.35 10.72 -0.53
N GLU A 690 2.34 9.76 -1.47
CA GLU A 690 3.49 9.50 -2.35
C GLU A 690 3.56 10.42 -3.58
N LEU A 691 2.41 10.88 -4.10
CA LEU A 691 2.36 11.63 -5.35
C LEU A 691 3.10 12.97 -5.21
N GLN A 692 3.06 13.60 -4.04
CA GLN A 692 3.82 14.81 -3.75
C GLN A 692 5.33 14.65 -3.99
N TRP A 693 5.86 13.47 -3.66
CA TRP A 693 7.26 13.11 -3.89
C TRP A 693 7.51 12.73 -5.35
N VAL A 694 6.63 11.92 -5.93
CA VAL A 694 6.72 11.47 -7.33
C VAL A 694 6.78 12.67 -8.29
N VAL A 695 5.96 13.70 -8.06
CA VAL A 695 5.96 14.92 -8.88
C VAL A 695 7.32 15.65 -8.82
N GLY A 696 7.96 15.71 -7.65
CA GLY A 696 9.31 16.26 -7.53
C GLY A 696 10.37 15.39 -8.18
N MET A 697 10.32 14.07 -7.99
CA MET A 697 11.24 13.13 -8.62
C MET A 697 11.10 13.13 -10.14
N PHE A 698 9.88 13.30 -10.67
CA PHE A 698 9.63 13.48 -12.10
C PHE A 698 10.36 14.72 -12.63
N HIS A 699 10.21 15.86 -11.95
CA HIS A 699 10.97 17.06 -12.28
C HIS A 699 12.48 16.83 -12.20
N TRP A 700 12.95 16.20 -11.12
CA TRP A 700 14.37 15.90 -10.90
C TRP A 700 14.96 15.06 -12.03
N ILE A 701 14.26 14.01 -12.46
CA ILE A 701 14.68 13.15 -13.57
C ILE A 701 14.80 13.94 -14.88
N LYS A 702 13.81 14.80 -15.17
CA LYS A 702 13.68 15.49 -16.47
C LYS A 702 14.47 16.80 -16.57
N ALA A 703 14.82 17.42 -15.44
CA ALA A 703 15.51 18.70 -15.43
C ALA A 703 16.94 18.60 -14.88
N VAL A 704 17.14 17.87 -13.79
CA VAL A 704 18.44 17.81 -13.08
C VAL A 704 19.26 16.62 -13.55
N GLN A 705 18.74 15.39 -13.44
CA GLN A 705 19.49 14.20 -13.80
C GLN A 705 19.82 14.11 -15.28
N SER A 706 18.93 14.59 -16.15
CA SER A 706 19.15 14.61 -17.60
C SER A 706 19.98 15.81 -18.08
N TYR A 707 20.40 16.70 -17.19
CA TYR A 707 21.13 17.90 -17.57
C TYR A 707 22.52 17.56 -18.12
N ASN A 708 22.77 17.91 -19.37
CA ASN A 708 24.04 17.75 -20.06
C ASN A 708 24.18 18.83 -21.14
N GLU A 709 24.67 20.00 -20.76
CA GLU A 709 24.77 21.18 -21.61
C GLU A 709 26.09 21.91 -21.34
N ASP A 710 26.63 22.60 -22.35
CA ASP A 710 27.85 23.43 -22.26
C ASP A 710 29.07 22.72 -21.62
N GLY A 711 29.17 21.39 -21.81
CA GLY A 711 30.24 20.57 -21.24
C GLY A 711 30.10 20.28 -19.75
N TRP A 712 28.95 20.57 -19.14
CA TRP A 712 28.62 20.23 -17.77
C TRP A 712 27.48 19.20 -17.73
N SER A 713 27.74 18.07 -17.07
CA SER A 713 26.82 16.94 -16.95
C SER A 713 26.60 16.61 -15.48
N PHE A 714 25.33 16.64 -15.03
CA PHE A 714 25.00 16.35 -13.63
C PHE A 714 25.47 14.96 -13.23
N MET A 715 25.22 13.96 -14.08
CA MET A 715 25.58 12.57 -13.80
C MET A 715 27.09 12.35 -13.74
N ASP A 716 27.87 13.08 -14.55
CA ASP A 716 29.33 12.97 -14.49
C ASP A 716 29.87 13.63 -13.23
N LYS A 717 29.35 14.80 -12.86
CA LYS A 717 29.73 15.48 -11.62
C LYS A 717 29.35 14.71 -10.37
N LEU A 718 28.18 14.08 -10.37
CA LEU A 718 27.74 13.20 -9.28
C LEU A 718 28.69 11.99 -9.10
N ARG A 719 29.19 11.42 -10.19
CA ARG A 719 30.14 10.28 -10.16
C ARG A 719 31.57 10.70 -9.80
N GLU A 720 31.93 11.97 -10.02
CA GLU A 720 33.23 12.52 -9.61
C GLU A 720 33.34 12.70 -8.09
N LEU A 721 32.22 12.80 -7.35
CA LEU A 721 32.22 13.01 -5.89
C LEU A 721 32.99 11.91 -5.14
N PRO A 722 33.74 12.27 -4.09
CA PRO A 722 34.57 11.31 -3.38
C PRO A 722 33.70 10.34 -2.57
N LEU A 723 34.17 9.10 -2.47
CA LEU A 723 33.46 8.01 -1.81
C LEU A 723 33.68 7.97 -0.30
N ASP A 724 34.39 8.91 0.30
CA ASP A 724 34.77 8.89 1.71
C ASP A 724 34.76 10.28 2.38
N ASP A 725 34.56 11.36 1.61
CA ASP A 725 34.59 12.73 2.13
C ASP A 725 33.32 13.52 1.77
N VAL A 726 32.40 13.64 2.74
CA VAL A 726 31.16 14.43 2.60
C VAL A 726 31.39 15.94 2.81
N THR A 727 32.61 16.37 3.10
CA THR A 727 32.99 17.79 3.28
C THR A 727 33.67 18.39 2.05
N ASP A 728 33.84 17.59 1.00
CA ASP A 728 34.50 17.99 -0.25
C ASP A 728 33.78 19.19 -0.90
N SER A 729 34.56 20.17 -1.34
CA SER A 729 34.03 21.43 -1.88
C SER A 729 33.20 21.24 -3.15
N ARG A 730 33.38 20.12 -3.88
CA ARG A 730 32.60 19.77 -5.08
C ARG A 730 31.12 19.54 -4.78
N PHE A 731 30.75 19.19 -3.55
CA PHE A 731 29.35 19.16 -3.14
C PHE A 731 28.69 20.53 -3.27
N TYR A 732 29.40 21.60 -2.86
CA TYR A 732 28.89 22.96 -3.00
C TYR A 732 28.78 23.38 -4.46
N GLU A 733 29.76 23.03 -5.30
CA GLU A 733 29.71 23.34 -6.74
C GLU A 733 28.50 22.68 -7.42
N ILE A 734 28.23 21.40 -7.11
CA ILE A 734 27.07 20.69 -7.64
C ILE A 734 25.77 21.29 -7.09
N LEU A 735 25.70 21.63 -5.79
CA LEU A 735 24.52 22.24 -5.19
C LEU A 735 24.15 23.56 -5.88
N ILE A 736 25.14 24.42 -6.14
CA ILE A 736 24.94 25.69 -6.84
C ILE A 736 24.38 25.43 -8.24
N ALA A 737 24.98 24.48 -8.96
CA ALA A 737 24.51 24.12 -10.29
C ALA A 737 23.08 23.57 -10.26
N VAL A 738 22.74 22.72 -9.28
CA VAL A 738 21.38 22.18 -9.08
C VAL A 738 20.38 23.30 -8.81
N ASP A 739 20.67 24.22 -7.88
CA ASP A 739 19.81 25.38 -7.59
C ASP A 739 19.56 26.20 -8.85
N CYS A 740 20.61 26.44 -9.64
CA CYS A 740 20.51 27.16 -10.89
C CYS A 740 19.66 26.42 -11.93
N ILE A 741 19.87 25.11 -12.11
CA ILE A 741 19.10 24.28 -13.04
C ILE A 741 17.62 24.32 -12.66
N MET A 742 17.28 24.12 -11.38
CA MET A 742 15.89 24.12 -10.92
C MET A 742 15.21 25.49 -11.09
N LYS A 743 15.92 26.59 -10.78
CA LYS A 743 15.36 27.95 -10.80
C LYS A 743 15.32 28.55 -12.22
N THR A 744 16.27 28.21 -13.09
CA THR A 744 16.50 28.91 -14.38
C THR A 744 16.61 28.01 -15.60
N GLY A 745 16.72 26.69 -15.43
CA GLY A 745 17.02 25.76 -16.52
C GLY A 745 18.48 25.79 -17.00
N ASN A 746 19.37 26.56 -16.34
CA ASN A 746 20.79 26.64 -16.67
C ASN A 746 21.63 26.33 -15.42
N HIS A 747 22.76 25.63 -15.55
CA HIS A 747 23.68 25.33 -14.43
C HIS A 747 24.50 26.55 -13.94
N ARG A 748 24.43 27.69 -14.62
CA ARG A 748 25.10 28.94 -14.26
C ARG A 748 24.07 30.05 -14.13
N CYS A 749 24.01 30.65 -12.95
CA CYS A 749 23.11 31.76 -12.68
C CYS A 749 23.57 32.58 -11.48
N ASP A 750 23.20 33.87 -11.43
CA ASP A 750 23.46 34.77 -10.30
C ASP A 750 22.34 34.66 -9.26
N VAL A 751 22.16 33.47 -8.66
CA VAL A 751 21.21 33.28 -7.56
C VAL A 751 21.93 33.11 -6.23
N GLY A 752 21.36 33.68 -5.17
CA GLY A 752 21.78 33.36 -3.81
C GLY A 752 21.48 31.89 -3.49
N VAL A 753 22.46 31.23 -2.87
CA VAL A 753 22.38 29.81 -2.49
C VAL A 753 21.97 29.75 -1.02
N ASP A 754 20.70 29.50 -0.77
CA ASP A 754 20.10 29.37 0.56
C ASP A 754 20.10 27.92 1.08
N SER A 755 20.54 26.98 0.25
CA SER A 755 20.47 25.54 0.49
C SER A 755 21.72 24.94 1.17
N ILE A 756 22.79 25.72 1.36
CA ILE A 756 24.10 25.22 1.86
C ILE A 756 23.98 24.59 3.24
N ASP A 757 23.41 25.30 4.22
CA ASP A 757 23.26 24.78 5.59
C ASP A 757 22.39 23.51 5.60
N THR A 758 21.38 23.47 4.72
CA THR A 758 20.49 22.31 4.59
C THR A 758 21.23 21.11 4.02
N LEU A 759 22.11 21.31 3.03
CA LEU A 759 22.95 20.23 2.50
C LEU A 759 23.87 19.65 3.59
N THR A 760 24.45 20.51 4.44
CA THR A 760 25.29 20.05 5.55
C THR A 760 24.51 19.19 6.54
N GLU A 761 23.28 19.58 6.91
CA GLU A 761 22.40 18.78 7.77
C GLU A 761 22.04 17.43 7.13
N VAL A 762 21.71 17.43 5.83
CA VAL A 762 21.39 16.23 5.08
C VAL A 762 22.60 15.28 5.01
N LEU A 763 23.78 15.80 4.67
CA LEU A 763 25.00 15.00 4.59
C LEU A 763 25.44 14.47 5.96
N ALA A 764 25.17 15.17 7.06
CA ALA A 764 25.42 14.65 8.41
C ALA A 764 24.58 13.39 8.70
N VAL A 765 23.31 13.38 8.29
CA VAL A 765 22.44 12.19 8.41
C VAL A 765 22.95 11.01 7.57
N PHE A 766 23.48 11.27 6.37
CA PHE A 766 24.01 10.24 5.49
C PHE A 766 25.48 9.85 5.78
N GLY A 767 26.23 10.68 6.50
CA GLY A 767 27.68 10.53 6.74
C GLY A 767 28.05 9.68 7.96
N ASP A 768 27.20 9.63 8.99
CA ASP A 768 27.56 9.05 10.30
C ASP A 768 27.63 7.51 10.37
N LYS A 769 27.24 6.76 9.31
CA LYS A 769 27.14 5.28 9.38
C LYS A 769 27.39 4.52 8.07
N TYR A 770 28.49 4.78 7.37
CA TYR A 770 28.91 3.85 6.32
C TYR A 770 29.76 2.70 6.91
N GLU A 771 29.11 1.70 7.49
CA GLU A 771 29.72 0.36 7.60
C GLU A 771 29.19 -0.52 6.45
N PRO A 772 30.05 -1.03 5.55
CA PRO A 772 29.60 -1.83 4.42
C PRO A 772 28.98 -3.14 4.92
N VAL A 773 27.67 -3.29 4.74
CA VAL A 773 26.97 -4.57 4.96
C VAL A 773 27.41 -5.54 3.87
N VAL A 774 28.42 -6.37 4.19
CA VAL A 774 28.72 -7.56 3.40
C VAL A 774 27.58 -8.54 3.62
N VAL A 775 26.80 -8.80 2.57
CA VAL A 775 25.72 -9.81 2.57
C VAL A 775 26.34 -11.21 2.67
N ASN A 776 26.73 -11.60 3.89
CA ASN A 776 26.96 -12.98 4.25
C ASN A 776 25.89 -13.37 5.27
N ALA A 777 24.98 -14.25 4.85
CA ALA A 777 23.88 -14.76 5.67
C ALA A 777 24.40 -15.38 6.98
N PRO A 778 23.91 -14.93 8.15
CA PRO A 778 24.04 -15.66 9.39
C PRO A 778 22.67 -16.17 9.85
N SER A 779 22.61 -17.49 9.97
CA SER A 779 21.67 -18.25 10.77
C SER A 779 21.84 -17.89 12.26
N ALA A 780 20.83 -17.29 12.89
CA ALA A 780 20.52 -17.50 14.31
C ALA A 780 19.19 -16.83 14.72
N SER A 781 18.33 -17.61 15.38
CA SER A 781 17.10 -17.19 16.05
C SER A 781 17.37 -16.22 17.22
N PRO A 782 16.45 -15.31 17.57
CA PRO A 782 16.66 -14.33 18.64
C PRO A 782 16.36 -14.92 20.03
N THR A 783 17.26 -14.65 20.97
CA THR A 783 17.06 -14.87 22.41
C THR A 783 16.57 -13.58 23.06
N LEU A 784 15.51 -13.69 23.87
CA LEU A 784 14.96 -12.65 24.74
C LEU A 784 15.89 -12.34 25.92
N THR A 785 16.16 -11.05 26.21
CA THR A 785 16.45 -10.59 27.59
C THR A 785 16.38 -9.06 27.79
N VAL A 786 15.38 -8.64 28.59
CA VAL A 786 15.41 -7.72 29.76
C VAL A 786 15.80 -6.24 29.61
N MET A 787 14.83 -5.38 29.98
CA MET A 787 14.95 -3.95 30.32
C MET A 787 15.72 -3.69 31.63
N PRO A 788 16.39 -2.53 31.74
CA PRO A 788 16.50 -1.82 33.01
C PRO A 788 15.85 -0.43 33.00
N SER A 789 15.27 -0.10 34.15
CA SER A 789 14.57 1.12 34.55
C SER A 789 15.52 2.26 34.94
N ALA A 790 15.12 3.53 34.69
CA ALA A 790 15.20 4.65 35.66
C ALA A 790 14.59 5.96 35.10
N SER A 791 13.58 6.50 35.80
CA SER A 791 13.24 7.94 35.90
C SER A 791 14.31 8.67 36.75
N PRO A 792 14.47 10.03 36.81
CA PRO A 792 13.38 11.05 36.91
C PRO A 792 13.63 12.53 36.45
N THR A 793 12.55 13.35 36.49
CA THR A 793 12.43 14.83 36.75
C THR A 793 13.03 15.83 35.73
N ARG A 794 12.44 16.99 35.37
CA ARG A 794 11.64 18.02 36.09
C ARG A 794 10.99 19.01 35.07
N ILE A 795 9.88 19.63 35.47
CA ILE A 795 9.05 20.66 34.79
C ILE A 795 9.76 22.03 34.75
N PRO A 796 9.51 22.88 33.73
CA PRO A 796 8.98 24.22 34.03
C PRO A 796 7.83 24.69 33.14
N THR A 797 6.87 25.29 33.83
CA THR A 797 5.67 26.05 33.46
C THR A 797 6.00 27.31 32.67
N LEU A 798 5.07 27.78 31.81
CA LEU A 798 4.59 29.18 31.72
C LEU A 798 3.60 29.34 30.53
N SER A 799 2.35 29.70 30.84
CA SER A 799 1.33 30.19 29.90
C SER A 799 1.43 31.71 29.74
N PRO A 800 1.05 32.26 28.57
CA PRO A 800 0.47 33.60 28.51
C PRO A 800 -0.91 33.62 27.84
N THR A 801 -1.84 34.22 28.58
CA THR A 801 -3.20 34.69 28.29
C THR A 801 -3.20 35.82 27.25
N LEU A 802 -4.24 35.91 26.39
CA LEU A 802 -4.91 37.17 25.98
C LEU A 802 -6.28 36.88 25.30
N GLU A 803 -7.30 37.66 25.70
CA GLU A 803 -8.73 37.59 25.30
C GLU A 803 -9.01 38.17 23.88
N PRO A 804 -10.01 37.66 23.13
CA PRO A 804 -10.49 38.28 21.89
C PRO A 804 -11.67 39.24 22.15
N THR A 805 -11.61 40.44 21.57
CA THR A 805 -12.75 41.37 21.47
C THR A 805 -13.22 41.46 20.01
N GLY A 806 -14.53 41.31 19.80
CA GLY A 806 -15.21 41.69 18.55
C GLY A 806 -16.02 40.57 17.89
N SER A 807 -17.34 40.58 18.09
CA SER A 807 -18.33 39.72 17.42
C SER A 807 -18.31 39.90 15.89
N PRO A 808 -18.32 38.83 15.07
CA PRO A 808 -18.50 38.94 13.64
C PRO A 808 -19.98 39.15 13.30
N THR A 809 -20.24 40.14 12.45
CA THR A 809 -21.53 40.38 11.80
C THR A 809 -21.80 39.25 10.80
N SER A 810 -23.05 38.80 10.74
CA SER A 810 -23.56 37.75 9.86
C SER A 810 -23.12 37.92 8.39
N SER A 811 -22.27 37.02 7.92
CA SER A 811 -21.94 36.81 6.51
C SER A 811 -22.44 35.42 6.11
N SER A 812 -23.13 35.38 4.97
CA SER A 812 -23.92 34.28 4.43
C SER A 812 -23.27 32.89 4.54
N ALA A 813 -24.10 31.93 4.98
CA ALA A 813 -23.82 30.52 5.09
C ALA A 813 -22.97 29.94 3.92
N PRO A 814 -21.96 29.10 4.20
CA PRO A 814 -21.24 28.39 3.16
C PRO A 814 -22.22 27.50 2.39
N SER A 815 -22.19 27.61 1.05
CA SER A 815 -22.92 26.69 0.19
C SER A 815 -22.53 25.27 0.54
N ALA A 816 -23.53 24.41 0.73
CA ALA A 816 -23.44 23.00 1.08
C ALA A 816 -22.09 22.35 0.71
N SER A 817 -21.39 21.85 1.74
CA SER A 817 -20.33 20.86 1.54
C SER A 817 -20.85 19.76 0.62
N PRO A 818 -20.01 19.24 -0.31
CA PRO A 818 -20.38 18.05 -1.07
C PRO A 818 -20.78 16.97 -0.07
N ASN A 819 -21.88 16.29 -0.34
CA ASN A 819 -22.36 15.17 0.46
C ASN A 819 -21.33 14.03 0.34
N ILE A 820 -20.25 14.10 1.12
CA ILE A 820 -19.10 13.18 1.11
C ILE A 820 -19.43 11.86 1.81
N PHE A 821 -20.52 11.81 2.57
CA PHE A 821 -20.88 10.64 3.35
C PHE A 821 -21.95 9.83 2.62
N ASP A 822 -21.51 8.93 1.74
CA ASP A 822 -22.29 7.74 1.42
C ASP A 822 -22.65 7.00 2.73
N TYR A 823 -23.81 6.32 2.74
CA TYR A 823 -24.33 5.58 3.90
C TYR A 823 -23.24 4.72 4.57
N PRO A 824 -23.15 4.72 5.91
CA PRO A 824 -22.12 3.99 6.63
C PRO A 824 -22.24 2.48 6.41
N SER A 825 -21.16 1.82 5.98
CA SER A 825 -21.10 0.35 6.04
C SER A 825 -20.85 -0.08 7.50
N LYS A 826 -21.76 -0.89 8.06
CA LYS A 826 -21.62 -1.42 9.43
C LYS A 826 -20.29 -2.14 9.66
N GLU A 827 -19.75 -2.73 8.61
CA GLU A 827 -18.45 -3.42 8.62
C GLU A 827 -17.28 -2.47 8.90
N ASN A 828 -17.26 -1.26 8.31
CA ASN A 828 -16.21 -0.27 8.59
C ASN A 828 -16.27 0.24 10.03
N ILE A 829 -17.49 0.44 10.57
CA ILE A 829 -17.70 0.86 11.95
C ILE A 829 -17.19 -0.22 12.92
N ASN A 830 -17.55 -1.48 12.68
CA ASN A 830 -17.10 -2.62 13.49
C ASN A 830 -15.57 -2.69 13.57
N VAL A 831 -14.88 -2.49 12.45
CA VAL A 831 -13.41 -2.54 12.40
C VAL A 831 -12.79 -1.41 13.23
N VAL A 832 -13.31 -0.18 13.13
CA VAL A 832 -12.76 0.96 13.88
C VAL A 832 -13.03 0.83 15.37
N VAL A 833 -14.25 0.42 15.75
CA VAL A 833 -14.61 0.19 17.15
C VAL A 833 -13.79 -0.96 17.74
N ALA A 834 -13.58 -2.06 17.00
CA ALA A 834 -12.74 -3.17 17.43
C ALA A 834 -11.27 -2.74 17.66
N GLU A 835 -10.73 -1.86 16.80
CA GLU A 835 -9.36 -1.34 16.96
C GLU A 835 -9.23 -0.45 18.20
N ILE A 836 -10.24 0.38 18.49
CA ILE A 836 -10.28 1.20 19.71
C ILE A 836 -10.41 0.32 20.95
N GLN A 837 -11.24 -0.73 20.90
CA GLN A 837 -11.40 -1.71 21.98
C GLN A 837 -10.13 -2.52 22.25
N LYS A 838 -9.39 -2.89 21.20
CA LYS A 838 -8.10 -3.57 21.32
C LYS A 838 -7.06 -2.75 22.09
N ASN A 839 -7.09 -1.43 21.91
CA ASN A 839 -6.20 -0.47 22.57
C ASN A 839 -6.82 0.18 23.82
N SER A 840 -7.87 -0.44 24.39
CA SER A 840 -8.65 0.12 25.50
C SER A 840 -7.83 0.43 26.75
N GLN A 841 -6.83 -0.38 27.08
CA GLN A 841 -5.99 -0.14 28.27
C GLN A 841 -5.18 1.16 28.15
N ASP A 842 -4.50 1.36 27.02
CA ASP A 842 -3.73 2.58 26.73
C ASP A 842 -4.65 3.81 26.62
N PHE A 843 -5.83 3.62 26.04
CA PHE A 843 -6.86 4.65 25.97
C PHE A 843 -7.29 5.08 27.37
N ILE A 844 -7.60 4.11 28.24
CA ILE A 844 -8.06 4.37 29.60
C ILE A 844 -6.99 5.11 30.39
N SER A 845 -5.73 4.66 30.33
CA SER A 845 -4.63 5.26 31.08
C SER A 845 -4.21 6.65 30.58
N THR A 846 -4.51 6.98 29.31
CA THR A 846 -4.07 8.24 28.67
C THR A 846 -5.16 9.31 28.65
N VAL A 847 -6.43 8.90 28.47
CA VAL A 847 -7.56 9.82 28.27
C VAL A 847 -8.27 10.12 29.59
N PHE A 848 -8.40 9.15 30.50
CA PHE A 848 -9.02 9.34 31.81
C PHE A 848 -7.97 9.57 32.90
N PRO A 849 -8.24 10.41 33.93
CA PRO A 849 -7.31 10.65 35.02
C PRO A 849 -7.00 9.41 35.85
N ALA A 850 -5.76 9.28 36.33
CA ALA A 850 -5.38 8.20 37.25
C ALA A 850 -6.12 8.36 38.59
N GLY A 851 -7.10 7.50 38.85
CA GLY A 851 -7.89 7.49 40.09
C GLY A 851 -9.36 7.86 39.96
N SER A 852 -9.84 8.27 38.78
CA SER A 852 -11.28 8.37 38.53
C SER A 852 -11.87 6.96 38.44
N THR A 853 -12.59 6.50 39.46
CA THR A 853 -13.50 5.36 39.33
C THR A 853 -14.53 5.76 38.27
N GLY A 854 -14.56 5.08 37.12
CA GLY A 854 -15.34 5.45 35.93
C GLY A 854 -16.86 5.38 36.09
N GLU A 855 -17.42 6.10 37.05
CA GLU A 855 -18.85 6.14 37.38
C GLU A 855 -19.64 7.09 36.48
N LEU A 856 -19.07 8.24 36.07
CA LEU A 856 -19.72 9.22 35.19
C LEU A 856 -19.38 9.05 33.70
N PHE A 857 -18.12 8.76 33.38
CA PHE A 857 -17.66 8.51 32.02
C PHE A 857 -16.91 7.19 31.96
N SER A 858 -17.33 6.27 31.10
CA SER A 858 -16.70 4.97 30.92
C SER A 858 -16.27 4.74 29.48
N PHE A 859 -15.19 4.00 29.29
CA PHE A 859 -14.72 3.60 27.96
C PHE A 859 -15.78 2.79 27.20
N ASN A 860 -16.48 1.89 27.89
CA ASN A 860 -17.53 1.07 27.29
C ASN A 860 -18.72 1.94 26.83
N GLY A 861 -19.18 2.87 27.67
CA GLY A 861 -20.24 3.81 27.30
C GLY A 861 -19.85 4.69 26.11
N PHE A 862 -18.59 5.14 26.05
CA PHE A 862 -18.09 5.87 24.89
C PHE A 862 -18.08 5.01 23.61
N ALA A 863 -17.59 3.77 23.67
CA ALA A 863 -17.53 2.88 22.52
C ALA A 863 -18.92 2.52 21.97
N GLU A 864 -19.90 2.30 22.86
CA GLU A 864 -21.30 2.04 22.50
C GLU A 864 -21.94 3.25 21.82
N VAL A 865 -21.84 4.44 22.42
CA VAL A 865 -22.42 5.67 21.84
C VAL A 865 -21.72 6.04 20.53
N LEU A 866 -20.41 5.84 20.41
CA LEU A 866 -19.68 6.04 19.17
C LEU A 866 -20.19 5.12 18.06
N PHE A 867 -20.44 3.84 18.38
CA PHE A 867 -21.00 2.88 17.43
C PHE A 867 -22.38 3.31 16.95
N ASP A 868 -23.27 3.71 17.87
CA ASP A 868 -24.64 4.12 17.54
C ASP A 868 -24.68 5.42 16.71
N MET A 869 -23.90 6.42 17.12
CA MET A 869 -23.78 7.69 16.41
C MET A 869 -23.12 7.51 15.04
N ALA A 870 -22.16 6.59 14.91
CA ALA A 870 -21.57 6.24 13.61
C ALA A 870 -22.54 5.46 12.72
N SER A 871 -23.36 4.57 13.30
CA SER A 871 -24.31 3.71 12.60
C SER A 871 -25.58 4.43 12.13
N GLY A 872 -25.70 5.74 12.39
CA GLY A 872 -26.84 6.54 11.96
C GLY A 872 -28.05 6.44 12.88
N ALA A 873 -27.83 6.32 14.19
CA ALA A 873 -28.92 6.37 15.16
C ALA A 873 -29.68 7.70 15.17
N VAL A 874 -29.13 8.76 14.57
CA VAL A 874 -29.68 10.11 14.55
C VAL A 874 -30.02 10.51 13.12
N ASP A 875 -31.31 10.69 12.82
CA ASP A 875 -31.93 11.11 11.54
C ASP A 875 -30.99 11.77 10.49
N GLY A 876 -30.24 10.95 9.73
CA GLY A 876 -29.33 11.39 8.67
C GLY A 876 -28.04 12.11 9.12
N LYS A 877 -27.73 12.13 10.42
CA LYS A 877 -26.52 12.69 11.03
C LYS A 877 -25.66 11.56 11.61
N TYR A 878 -24.36 11.60 11.34
CA TYR A 878 -23.43 10.54 11.71
C TYR A 878 -22.19 11.12 12.39
N PHE A 879 -21.69 10.45 13.42
CA PHE A 879 -20.34 10.71 13.90
C PHE A 879 -19.34 10.07 12.93
N TYR A 880 -18.54 10.89 12.25
CA TYR A 880 -17.63 10.38 11.23
C TYR A 880 -16.48 9.55 11.85
N VAL A 881 -16.50 8.24 11.61
CA VAL A 881 -15.44 7.30 12.00
C VAL A 881 -14.68 6.73 10.81
N GLY A 882 -14.80 7.35 9.63
CA GLY A 882 -14.20 6.88 8.38
C GLY A 882 -15.17 6.21 7.42
N HIS A 883 -16.43 6.63 7.43
CA HIS A 883 -17.48 6.12 6.55
C HIS A 883 -17.21 6.42 5.06
N GLY A 884 -17.57 5.48 4.18
CA GLY A 884 -17.49 5.58 2.73
C GLY A 884 -17.79 4.24 2.05
N ARG A 885 -18.07 4.24 0.74
CA ARG A 885 -18.34 3.03 -0.08
C ARG A 885 -17.16 2.04 -0.16
N THR A 886 -15.98 2.45 0.28
CA THR A 886 -14.73 1.70 0.16
C THR A 886 -14.15 1.34 1.54
N THR A 887 -13.36 0.28 1.62
CA THR A 887 -12.58 -0.10 2.81
C THR A 887 -11.29 0.74 2.98
N ASN A 888 -11.29 1.99 2.46
CA ASN A 888 -10.12 2.85 2.34
C ASN A 888 -9.48 3.16 3.71
N ARG A 889 -8.19 2.83 3.85
CA ARG A 889 -7.38 3.08 5.06
C ARG A 889 -7.29 4.55 5.44
N ASN A 890 -7.30 5.47 4.47
CA ASN A 890 -7.23 6.91 4.70
C ASN A 890 -8.54 7.46 5.27
N LEU A 891 -9.70 6.93 4.86
CA LEU A 891 -10.97 7.28 5.49
C LEU A 891 -10.99 6.83 6.96
N ARG A 892 -10.51 5.61 7.25
CA ARG A 892 -10.36 5.13 8.64
C ARG A 892 -9.40 6.01 9.46
N LYS A 893 -8.25 6.39 8.89
CA LYS A 893 -7.31 7.33 9.54
C LYS A 893 -7.97 8.68 9.85
N ARG A 894 -8.70 9.26 8.89
CA ARG A 894 -9.45 10.52 9.09
C ARG A 894 -10.53 10.35 10.18
N GLY A 895 -11.20 9.19 10.21
CA GLY A 895 -12.12 8.80 11.28
C GLY A 895 -11.47 8.77 12.65
N MET A 896 -10.31 8.10 12.77
CA MET A 896 -9.53 8.06 14.01
C MET A 896 -9.05 9.45 14.44
N VAL A 897 -8.69 10.33 13.50
CA VAL A 897 -8.35 11.73 13.79
C VAL A 897 -9.55 12.49 14.34
N ASN A 898 -10.73 12.34 13.74
CA ASN A 898 -11.96 12.98 14.24
C ASN A 898 -12.33 12.49 15.66
N ILE A 899 -12.18 11.19 15.92
CA ILE A 899 -12.35 10.61 17.26
C ILE A 899 -11.34 11.20 18.25
N ALA A 900 -10.07 11.28 17.88
CA ALA A 900 -9.03 11.85 18.73
C ALA A 900 -9.28 13.35 19.04
N ALA A 901 -9.74 14.12 18.06
CA ALA A 901 -10.08 15.54 18.24
C ALA A 901 -11.25 15.71 19.23
N PHE A 902 -12.32 14.92 19.08
CA PHE A 902 -13.43 14.91 20.02
C PHE A 902 -12.98 14.55 21.44
N LEU A 903 -12.16 13.51 21.59
CA LEU A 903 -11.66 13.07 22.89
C LEU A 903 -10.70 14.08 23.53
N ALA A 904 -9.89 14.79 22.75
CA ALA A 904 -9.04 15.86 23.25
C ALA A 904 -9.88 17.01 23.83
N HIS A 905 -10.95 17.39 23.14
CA HIS A 905 -11.88 18.41 23.63
C HIS A 905 -12.64 17.93 24.88
N ALA A 906 -13.16 16.70 24.86
CA ALA A 906 -13.89 16.11 25.97
C ALA A 906 -13.00 15.91 27.22
N LYS A 907 -11.72 15.60 27.02
CA LYS A 907 -10.75 15.51 28.10
C LYS A 907 -10.56 16.84 28.80
N THR A 908 -10.36 17.91 28.03
CA THR A 908 -10.15 19.27 28.56
C THR A 908 -11.36 19.78 29.33
N ASN A 909 -12.58 19.51 28.85
CA ASN A 909 -13.79 20.13 29.37
C ASN A 909 -14.56 19.29 30.40
N GLY A 910 -14.43 17.96 30.38
CA GLY A 910 -15.19 17.08 31.27
C GLY A 910 -14.34 16.00 31.96
N PHE A 911 -13.54 15.24 31.21
CA PHE A 911 -12.89 14.05 31.79
C PHE A 911 -11.80 14.38 32.80
N GLN A 912 -11.06 15.47 32.63
CA GLN A 912 -9.93 15.81 33.50
C GLN A 912 -10.34 15.96 34.98
N ASN A 913 -11.53 16.49 35.22
CA ASN A 913 -12.06 16.73 36.57
C ASN A 913 -13.22 15.79 36.93
N SER A 914 -13.61 14.88 36.03
CA SER A 914 -14.81 14.04 36.18
C SER A 914 -16.12 14.83 36.36
N ASP A 915 -16.20 16.01 35.76
CA ASP A 915 -17.35 16.91 35.88
C ASP A 915 -18.34 16.68 34.73
N CYS A 916 -19.62 16.46 35.07
CA CYS A 916 -20.70 16.37 34.09
C CYS A 916 -21.37 17.74 33.85
N ASP A 917 -21.45 18.59 34.86
CA ASP A 917 -21.98 19.96 34.77
C ASP A 917 -20.82 20.97 34.81
N GLU A 918 -20.97 22.08 34.11
CA GLU A 918 -20.04 23.20 34.13
C GLU A 918 -19.92 23.80 35.53
N THR A 919 -18.69 24.16 35.92
CA THR A 919 -18.39 24.77 37.22
C THR A 919 -18.21 26.29 37.11
N ASN A 920 -18.48 26.99 38.22
CA ASN A 920 -18.37 28.44 38.28
C ASN A 920 -16.90 28.88 38.43
N VAL A 921 -16.31 29.37 37.35
CA VAL A 921 -14.89 29.74 37.25
C VAL A 921 -14.68 31.23 36.90
N ASP A 922 -15.74 31.97 36.58
CA ASP A 922 -15.66 33.41 36.28
C ASP A 922 -15.79 34.27 37.54
N PHE A 923 -14.72 34.96 37.92
CA PHE A 923 -14.67 35.88 39.06
C PHE A 923 -14.43 37.33 38.61
N LEU A 924 -14.93 38.29 39.39
CA LEU A 924 -14.81 39.72 39.07
C LEU A 924 -13.66 40.44 39.80
N ILE A 925 -13.09 39.84 40.85
CA ILE A 925 -11.97 40.41 41.62
C ILE A 925 -10.73 39.54 41.44
N PRO A 926 -9.62 40.03 40.84
CA PRO A 926 -8.44 39.22 40.54
C PRO A 926 -7.59 38.78 41.74
N ASP A 927 -7.77 39.41 42.90
CA ASP A 927 -7.03 39.09 44.12
C ASP A 927 -7.46 37.72 44.66
N GLU A 928 -6.52 36.76 44.72
CA GLU A 928 -6.78 35.37 45.15
C GLU A 928 -7.42 35.27 46.53
N SER A 929 -7.14 36.22 47.42
CA SER A 929 -7.70 36.28 48.78
C SER A 929 -9.10 36.88 48.85
N ARG A 930 -9.60 37.44 47.75
CA ARG A 930 -10.88 38.19 47.67
C ARG A 930 -11.66 37.91 46.38
N ARG A 931 -11.42 36.78 45.70
CA ARG A 931 -12.17 36.43 44.48
C ARG A 931 -13.65 36.31 44.80
N LYS A 932 -14.47 37.00 44.01
CA LYS A 932 -15.93 36.95 44.09
C LYS A 932 -16.49 36.33 42.81
N TYR A 933 -17.18 35.21 42.97
CA TYR A 933 -17.83 34.47 41.90
C TYR A 933 -19.34 34.76 41.94
N PRO A 934 -19.89 35.54 41.01
CA PRO A 934 -21.32 35.78 40.94
C PRO A 934 -22.09 34.45 40.88
N LEU A 935 -23.15 34.32 41.68
CA LEU A 935 -24.00 33.13 41.62
C LEU A 935 -24.91 33.13 40.37
N SER A 936 -25.14 34.31 39.79
CA SER A 936 -25.81 34.47 38.49
C SER A 936 -24.98 33.99 37.29
N ASN A 937 -23.75 33.53 37.50
CA ASN A 937 -22.93 32.90 36.45
C ASN A 937 -23.56 31.63 35.87
N SER A 938 -24.55 31.00 36.54
CA SER A 938 -25.34 29.91 35.95
C SER A 938 -26.11 30.34 34.70
N CYS A 939 -26.33 31.64 34.51
CA CYS A 939 -26.92 32.21 33.31
C CYS A 939 -25.92 32.46 32.17
N GLY A 940 -24.62 32.38 32.45
CA GLY A 940 -23.56 32.80 31.55
C GLY A 940 -22.31 33.22 32.29
N GLN A 941 -21.16 32.69 31.88
CA GLN A 941 -19.82 33.05 32.36
C GLN A 941 -19.08 33.90 31.33
N TYR A 942 -18.09 34.67 31.77
CA TYR A 942 -17.20 35.47 30.92
C TYR A 942 -17.90 36.51 30.03
N GLY A 943 -19.14 36.87 30.37
CA GLY A 943 -19.97 37.80 29.59
C GLY A 943 -20.92 37.12 28.60
N ASP A 944 -20.89 35.79 28.52
CA ASP A 944 -21.87 35.01 27.75
C ASP A 944 -23.27 35.10 28.39
N SER A 945 -24.28 34.72 27.61
CA SER A 945 -25.66 34.54 28.04
C SER A 945 -26.21 33.26 27.42
N TYR A 946 -26.36 32.20 28.22
CA TYR A 946 -26.75 30.88 27.72
C TYR A 946 -28.16 30.86 27.13
N GLN A 947 -29.03 31.76 27.58
CA GLN A 947 -30.34 31.92 26.97
C GLN A 947 -30.20 32.45 25.55
N ASP A 948 -29.25 33.34 25.30
CA ASP A 948 -29.09 34.03 24.02
C ASP A 948 -28.35 33.21 22.96
N GLU A 949 -27.88 32.01 23.33
CA GLU A 949 -27.41 30.97 22.41
C GLU A 949 -28.58 30.30 21.66
N ARG A 950 -29.23 31.09 20.79
CA ARG A 950 -30.34 30.69 19.91
C ARG A 950 -29.84 29.95 18.66
N CYS A 951 -30.72 29.18 18.03
CA CYS A 951 -30.44 28.52 16.77
C CYS A 951 -30.54 29.51 15.61
N ASP A 952 -29.94 29.13 14.48
CA ASP A 952 -30.15 29.83 13.21
C ASP A 952 -31.63 29.83 12.83
N VAL A 953 -32.05 30.82 12.04
CA VAL A 953 -33.47 31.03 11.66
C VAL A 953 -34.14 29.75 11.14
N GLY A 954 -33.41 28.96 10.34
CA GLY A 954 -33.89 27.70 9.76
C GLY A 954 -34.00 26.52 10.74
N GLU A 955 -33.43 26.63 11.94
CA GLU A 955 -33.42 25.58 12.97
C GLU A 955 -34.10 26.04 14.27
N SER A 956 -34.59 27.28 14.33
CA SER A 956 -35.28 27.88 15.49
C SER A 956 -36.42 27.04 16.05
N PHE A 957 -37.10 26.24 15.21
CA PHE A 957 -38.14 25.32 15.65
C PHE A 957 -37.63 24.21 16.58
N MET A 958 -36.32 23.93 16.60
CA MET A 958 -35.70 22.92 17.47
C MET A 958 -35.40 23.48 18.87
N GLU A 959 -35.33 24.80 19.06
CA GLU A 959 -34.96 25.44 20.32
C GLU A 959 -35.86 25.05 21.49
N CYS A 960 -35.27 24.96 22.69
CA CYS A 960 -36.05 24.84 23.92
C CYS A 960 -36.73 26.18 24.27
N PRO A 961 -38.00 26.16 24.68
CA PRO A 961 -38.63 27.34 25.25
C PRO A 961 -37.97 27.72 26.58
N ILE A 962 -37.84 29.02 26.82
CA ILE A 962 -37.36 29.52 28.11
C ILE A 962 -38.53 29.45 29.12
N ASP A 963 -38.38 28.61 30.14
CA ASP A 963 -39.33 28.53 31.25
C ASP A 963 -38.78 29.24 32.51
N PRO A 964 -39.38 30.37 32.93
CA PRO A 964 -38.97 31.08 34.13
C PRO A 964 -39.25 30.29 35.42
N ASN A 965 -40.11 29.27 35.36
CA ASN A 965 -40.43 28.43 36.51
C ASN A 965 -39.54 27.20 36.66
N MET A 966 -38.63 26.95 35.71
CA MET A 966 -37.75 25.79 35.73
C MET A 966 -36.79 25.88 36.92
N VAL A 967 -36.73 24.80 37.70
CA VAL A 967 -35.82 24.67 38.84
C VAL A 967 -34.89 23.49 38.58
N VAL A 968 -33.60 23.77 38.47
CA VAL A 968 -32.57 22.75 38.26
C VAL A 968 -31.33 23.14 39.06
N SER A 969 -30.61 22.14 39.56
CA SER A 969 -29.28 22.29 40.13
C SER A 969 -28.32 21.36 39.40
N ALA A 970 -27.10 21.84 39.18
CA ALA A 970 -25.97 21.05 38.68
C ALA A 970 -25.57 20.00 39.73
N VAL A 971 -25.02 18.88 39.28
CA VAL A 971 -24.47 17.86 40.16
C VAL A 971 -23.19 18.41 40.81
N PRO A 972 -23.10 18.45 42.15
CA PRO A 972 -21.89 18.90 42.83
C PRO A 972 -20.74 17.90 42.61
N GLY A 973 -19.51 18.40 42.51
CA GLY A 973 -18.31 17.56 42.41
C GLY A 973 -18.16 16.63 43.61
N THR A 974 -17.56 15.45 43.39
CA THR A 974 -17.48 14.36 44.39
C THR A 974 -16.34 14.52 45.41
N ASP A 975 -15.65 15.67 45.47
CA ASP A 975 -14.48 15.87 46.33
C ASP A 975 -14.86 16.40 47.74
N ASP A 976 -14.14 15.91 48.76
CA ASP A 976 -14.36 16.18 50.20
C ASP A 976 -13.98 17.63 50.59
N THR A 977 -13.54 18.45 49.62
CA THR A 977 -13.17 19.85 49.78
C THR A 977 -14.17 20.85 49.17
N SER A 978 -15.31 20.37 48.63
CA SER A 978 -16.31 21.17 47.88
C SER A 978 -16.83 22.44 48.58
N TYR A 979 -16.77 22.54 49.91
CA TYR A 979 -17.14 23.77 50.62
C TYR A 979 -16.17 24.95 50.38
N LYS A 980 -14.97 24.69 49.84
CA LYS A 980 -13.96 25.71 49.50
C LYS A 980 -14.09 26.24 48.07
N GLU A 981 -15.00 25.67 47.29
CA GLU A 981 -15.23 26.04 45.90
C GLU A 981 -16.59 26.72 45.73
N PRO A 982 -16.78 27.51 44.66
CA PRO A 982 -18.09 28.05 44.34
C PRO A 982 -19.16 26.96 44.29
N PRO A 983 -20.38 27.22 44.77
CA PRO A 983 -21.45 26.23 44.76
C PRO A 983 -21.82 25.86 43.32
N ALA A 984 -22.32 24.63 43.16
CA ALA A 984 -22.83 24.14 41.88
C ALA A 984 -23.90 25.09 41.30
N PHE A 985 -23.94 25.20 39.97
CA PHE A 985 -24.92 26.05 39.32
C PHE A 985 -26.35 25.66 39.66
N PHE A 986 -27.21 26.66 39.75
CA PHE A 986 -28.63 26.44 39.91
C PHE A 986 -29.44 27.53 39.22
N CYS A 987 -30.70 27.22 38.92
CA CYS A 987 -31.68 28.12 38.37
C CYS A 987 -33.02 27.97 39.12
N GLY A 988 -33.83 29.02 39.09
CA GLY A 988 -35.17 28.98 39.68
C GLY A 988 -35.94 30.28 39.51
N PRO A 989 -37.26 30.27 39.80
CA PRO A 989 -38.12 31.43 39.61
C PRO A 989 -37.71 32.62 40.46
N LYS A 990 -37.87 33.83 39.91
CA LYS A 990 -37.56 35.09 40.61
C LYS A 990 -38.40 35.30 41.88
N ALA A 991 -39.56 34.65 41.98
CA ALA A 991 -40.40 34.67 43.17
C ALA A 991 -39.69 34.08 44.41
N TYR A 992 -38.80 33.10 44.21
CA TYR A 992 -37.99 32.50 45.29
C TYR A 992 -36.58 33.07 45.36
N PHE A 993 -36.03 33.49 44.21
CA PHE A 993 -34.68 34.04 44.08
C PHE A 993 -34.72 35.42 43.40
N PRO A 994 -35.17 36.48 44.10
CA PRO A 994 -35.39 37.80 43.51
C PRO A 994 -34.10 38.45 42.98
N PHE A 995 -32.98 38.15 43.65
CA PHE A 995 -31.62 38.44 43.24
C PHE A 995 -30.66 37.40 43.84
N MET A 996 -29.43 37.43 43.36
CA MET A 996 -28.32 36.59 43.74
C MET A 996 -27.10 37.46 44.01
N GLY A 997 -26.33 37.08 45.04
CA GLY A 997 -25.04 37.65 45.36
C GLY A 997 -23.89 36.85 44.77
N TYR A 998 -22.85 36.60 45.56
CA TYR A 998 -21.61 35.96 45.11
C TYR A 998 -21.06 34.97 46.14
N PHE A 999 -20.19 34.07 45.69
CA PHE A 999 -19.34 33.26 46.55
C PHE A 999 -17.98 33.95 46.75
N GLU A 1000 -17.51 34.06 47.99
CA GLU A 1000 -16.24 34.69 48.35
C GLU A 1000 -15.17 33.65 48.67
N ALA A 1001 -14.15 33.53 47.81
CA ALA A 1001 -13.12 32.50 47.97
C ALA A 1001 -12.22 32.70 49.20
N GLY A 1002 -12.12 33.92 49.72
CA GLY A 1002 -11.31 34.23 50.90
C GLY A 1002 -11.90 33.69 52.21
N THR A 1003 -13.23 33.64 52.30
CA THR A 1003 -13.98 33.20 53.50
C THR A 1003 -14.72 31.88 53.28
N PHE A 1004 -14.84 31.42 52.03
CA PHE A 1004 -15.62 30.26 51.62
C PHE A 1004 -17.12 30.41 51.93
N GLU A 1005 -17.62 31.65 51.91
CA GLU A 1005 -19.02 31.96 52.24
C GLU A 1005 -19.80 32.44 51.01
N ILE A 1006 -21.10 32.12 51.01
CA ILE A 1006 -22.07 32.70 50.07
C ILE A 1006 -22.62 33.98 50.69
N VAL A 1007 -22.38 35.11 50.01
CA VAL A 1007 -22.92 36.41 50.37
C VAL A 1007 -24.09 36.71 49.44
N ASN A 1008 -25.32 36.78 49.99
CA ASN A 1008 -26.56 36.95 49.22
C ASN A 1008 -27.53 37.95 49.87
N ASP A 1009 -27.00 38.95 50.55
CA ASP A 1009 -27.74 40.05 51.19
C ASP A 1009 -28.00 41.21 50.22
N GLU A 1010 -27.17 41.38 49.20
CA GLU A 1010 -27.34 42.36 48.13
C GLU A 1010 -27.19 41.77 46.71
N PRO A 1011 -27.84 42.38 45.68
CA PRO A 1011 -27.69 41.95 44.30
C PRO A 1011 -26.25 42.12 43.80
N PHE A 1012 -25.66 41.05 43.27
CA PHE A 1012 -24.35 41.07 42.65
C PHE A 1012 -24.45 40.58 41.21
N SER A 1013 -24.04 41.43 40.26
CA SER A 1013 -24.18 41.11 38.83
C SER A 1013 -23.03 40.23 38.34
N ASN A 1014 -23.32 39.30 37.43
CA ASN A 1014 -22.29 38.70 36.59
C ASN A 1014 -21.76 39.71 35.56
N ARG A 1015 -20.77 39.31 34.75
CA ARG A 1015 -20.15 40.17 33.72
C ARG A 1015 -21.14 40.66 32.66
N ALA A 1016 -22.24 39.93 32.43
CA ALA A 1016 -23.35 40.33 31.56
C ALA A 1016 -24.39 41.26 32.25
N GLY A 1017 -24.15 41.67 33.49
CA GLY A 1017 -25.03 42.57 34.25
C GLY A 1017 -26.23 41.88 34.93
N ARG A 1018 -26.29 40.54 34.93
CA ARG A 1018 -27.42 39.78 35.45
C ARG A 1018 -27.27 39.47 36.93
N THR A 1019 -28.33 39.70 37.71
CA THR A 1019 -28.34 39.54 39.18
C THR A 1019 -29.30 38.46 39.68
N ASN A 1020 -29.93 37.67 38.80
CA ASN A 1020 -30.84 36.59 39.19
C ASN A 1020 -30.62 35.37 38.31
N VAL A 1021 -31.20 34.23 38.70
CA VAL A 1021 -31.02 32.93 38.02
C VAL A 1021 -32.31 32.39 37.39
N GLU A 1022 -33.31 33.25 37.23
CA GLU A 1022 -34.54 32.91 36.51
C GLU A 1022 -34.20 32.60 35.06
N SER A 1023 -34.78 31.53 34.49
CA SER A 1023 -34.52 31.11 33.10
C SER A 1023 -33.08 30.66 32.81
N CYS A 1024 -32.28 30.32 33.84
CA CYS A 1024 -30.84 30.05 33.71
C CYS A 1024 -30.40 28.59 33.69
N CYS A 1025 -31.28 27.67 33.29
CA CYS A 1025 -31.02 26.24 33.41
C CYS A 1025 -30.16 25.63 32.27
N TRP A 1026 -29.41 26.46 31.53
CA TRP A 1026 -28.81 26.11 30.22
C TRP A 1026 -27.27 26.13 30.21
N TRP A 1027 -26.63 25.93 31.36
CA TRP A 1027 -25.16 25.81 31.48
C TRP A 1027 -24.61 24.55 30.81
N GLY A 1028 -23.28 24.46 30.69
CA GLY A 1028 -22.60 23.34 30.05
C GLY A 1028 -22.89 22.00 30.73
N ARG A 1029 -23.22 20.97 29.94
CA ARG A 1029 -23.36 19.59 30.42
C ARG A 1029 -22.75 18.54 29.49
N GLY A 1030 -22.41 17.40 30.08
CA GLY A 1030 -21.86 16.22 29.41
C GLY A 1030 -20.39 16.38 29.04
N SER A 1031 -19.85 15.39 28.33
CA SER A 1031 -18.41 15.29 28.07
C SER A 1031 -17.81 16.48 27.32
N ALA A 1032 -18.61 17.20 26.54
CA ALA A 1032 -18.18 18.39 25.78
C ALA A 1032 -18.70 19.71 26.36
N GLN A 1033 -19.34 19.70 27.54
CA GLN A 1033 -19.91 20.88 28.20
C GLN A 1033 -20.83 21.68 27.27
N VAL A 1034 -21.77 20.98 26.63
CA VAL A 1034 -22.71 21.59 25.67
C VAL A 1034 -23.70 22.48 26.43
N LYS A 1035 -23.85 23.73 25.99
CA LYS A 1035 -24.67 24.77 26.64
C LYS A 1035 -25.65 25.41 25.67
N GLY A 1036 -26.60 26.17 26.22
CA GLY A 1036 -27.50 27.04 25.47
C GLY A 1036 -28.81 26.40 24.95
N VAL A 1037 -29.86 27.21 24.86
CA VAL A 1037 -31.23 26.74 24.51
C VAL A 1037 -31.31 26.04 23.15
N CYS A 1038 -30.45 26.43 22.19
CA CYS A 1038 -30.41 25.79 20.89
C CYS A 1038 -29.89 24.35 20.95
N MET A 1039 -28.76 24.12 21.62
CA MET A 1039 -28.13 22.80 21.63
C MET A 1039 -28.92 21.79 22.46
N TYR A 1040 -29.48 22.19 23.61
CA TYR A 1040 -30.43 21.35 24.35
C TYR A 1040 -31.70 21.08 23.53
N GLY A 1041 -32.19 22.08 22.80
CA GLY A 1041 -33.31 21.92 21.88
C GLY A 1041 -33.04 20.87 20.79
N LYS A 1042 -31.88 20.96 20.13
CA LYS A 1042 -31.39 19.98 19.15
C LYS A 1042 -31.24 18.59 19.77
N LEU A 1043 -30.72 18.49 20.98
CA LEU A 1043 -30.59 17.22 21.69
C LEU A 1043 -31.96 16.55 21.87
N ASN A 1044 -32.94 17.29 22.38
CA ASN A 1044 -34.30 16.76 22.57
C ASN A 1044 -34.96 16.40 21.24
N TYR A 1045 -34.81 17.30 20.26
CA TYR A 1045 -35.35 17.13 18.94
C TYR A 1045 -34.80 15.87 18.29
N TYR A 1046 -33.49 15.64 18.29
CA TYR A 1046 -32.89 14.53 17.56
C TYR A 1046 -32.93 13.19 18.31
N ILE A 1047 -32.71 13.18 19.62
CA ILE A 1047 -32.49 11.94 20.37
C ILE A 1047 -33.21 11.86 21.73
N GLY A 1048 -34.02 12.86 22.10
CA GLY A 1048 -34.76 12.90 23.36
C GLY A 1048 -36.26 12.55 23.22
N ALA A 1049 -37.06 12.93 24.21
CA ALA A 1049 -38.50 12.66 24.25
C ALA A 1049 -39.26 13.33 23.10
N ARG A 1050 -38.83 14.52 22.67
CA ARG A 1050 -39.42 15.21 21.52
C ARG A 1050 -39.27 14.42 20.22
N ALA A 1051 -38.14 13.73 20.02
CA ALA A 1051 -37.97 12.83 18.88
C ALA A 1051 -39.05 11.74 18.84
N ARG A 1052 -39.39 11.16 20.00
CA ARG A 1052 -40.47 10.16 20.13
C ARG A 1052 -41.84 10.79 19.89
N GLU A 1053 -42.13 11.95 20.47
CA GLU A 1053 -43.39 12.68 20.27
C GLU A 1053 -43.67 12.93 18.78
N ASP A 1054 -42.62 13.28 18.04
CA ASP A 1054 -42.67 13.53 16.60
C ASP A 1054 -42.64 12.23 15.75
N GLY A 1055 -42.67 11.04 16.38
CA GLY A 1055 -42.68 9.74 15.70
C GLY A 1055 -41.34 9.32 15.08
N ARG A 1056 -40.23 9.97 15.47
CA ARG A 1056 -38.87 9.66 15.00
C ARG A 1056 -38.18 8.67 15.94
N LYS A 1057 -37.15 7.98 15.45
CA LYS A 1057 -36.33 7.09 16.27
C LYS A 1057 -35.57 7.92 17.31
N SER A 1058 -35.74 7.57 18.58
CA SER A 1058 -35.10 8.26 19.70
C SER A 1058 -34.20 7.30 20.46
N MET A 1059 -32.99 7.75 20.81
CA MET A 1059 -32.05 7.00 21.66
C MET A 1059 -32.47 7.09 23.15
N PHE A 1060 -33.05 8.23 23.54
CA PHE A 1060 -33.51 8.51 24.89
C PHE A 1060 -34.98 8.97 24.86
N PRO A 1061 -35.91 8.06 24.53
CA PRO A 1061 -37.32 8.40 24.33
C PRO A 1061 -38.01 8.98 25.56
N ASP A 1062 -37.49 8.72 26.76
CA ASP A 1062 -38.08 9.13 28.03
C ASP A 1062 -37.43 10.39 28.63
N ILE A 1063 -36.38 10.92 28.01
CA ILE A 1063 -35.65 12.09 28.54
C ILE A 1063 -36.14 13.35 27.84
N ASP A 1064 -36.87 14.20 28.57
CA ASP A 1064 -37.30 15.52 28.08
C ASP A 1064 -36.47 16.64 28.72
N VAL A 1065 -35.49 17.16 27.97
CA VAL A 1065 -34.64 18.26 28.44
C VAL A 1065 -35.34 19.64 28.43
N ARG A 1066 -36.63 19.71 28.06
CA ARG A 1066 -37.46 20.93 28.20
C ARG A 1066 -38.05 21.07 29.61
N SER A 1067 -38.05 20.02 30.42
CA SER A 1067 -38.66 20.01 31.76
C SER A 1067 -37.71 19.44 32.82
N SER A 1068 -37.95 19.78 34.09
CA SER A 1068 -37.11 19.36 35.22
C SER A 1068 -37.38 17.92 35.71
N SER A 1069 -38.02 17.07 34.90
CA SER A 1069 -38.47 15.73 35.29
C SER A 1069 -37.48 14.63 34.93
#